data_AF-A0A355F155-F1
#
_entry.id   AF-A0A355F155-F1
#
_cell.length_a   1.000
_cell.length_b   1.000
_cell.length_c   1.000
_cell.angle_alpha   90.00
_cell.angle_beta   90.00
_cell.angle_gamma   90.00
#
_symmetry.space_group_name_H-M   'P 1'
#
loop_
_entity.id
_entity.type
_entity.pdbx_description
1 polymer ?
#
loop_
_entity_poly.entity_id
_entity_poly.type
_entity_poly.pdbx_seq_one_letter_code
_entity_poly.pdbx_strand_id
1 'polypeptide(L)'
;MARKKNVSSPPLNDSPGSLLYDSQGLAWLVLDDAAKKVNTLSSRLFVWFEEQLDRLESEPPAGLVITSGKPDGFVAGADLEELLAVADKEAVIALLQRGHAAMERLAGLPFPTVAAIHGACLGGGLELALACHFRVATEHRKTKLGLPEVQLGLIPGLGGTQRLPRLVGVPGALDLILTGKQLDARRARKLGLVDDTCHPVDLARAAERWARTRPGKRAAAGGIARRATDLIARTPVAERLIFDKARSGVLTKTAGHYPAPLVAVEVVRDGLKLPLPRALDVETGAFSELVVSEAAKNLISIFFMKTAVEARAAKVARAARPVPRVGVLGAGFMGAGIAQVLAAKGTPVVLKDKDLAGLGRGPGFAAQEFRGLTKRRRLTEAESKLALGRIHGTVDGTALARIDLVIEAVFEDVGIKHQVIREVEAVAPESLIFASNTSAIPIATLAQASRRPENVVGMHFFSPVAKMPLLEVIRHPGTSDEAVATVVDVGRTMGKTVIVVNDGPGFFTTRVLGAMLNEAAWMLAEGADIARVDQAMVRWGWPVGPFALLDEVGLDVAKHAGGVVREALGERLEAPAVFDRMIGDRRLGRKSKRGFYLYEDDEKKGQRPVDPAVYRLLGWRAQPFEEEEAVDRCWLQMLNETARCMEEGILSDPADVDIGVIFGFGFPPFRGGLLREADHRGLSWVVDRLDELAGRHGTRLEPAPLLRDMARRGAAFHPR
;
A
#
# COMPACT_ATOMS: atom_id res chain seq x y z
N MET A 1 35.96 -37.11 -28.02
CA MET A 1 36.21 -37.70 -26.69
C MET A 1 36.50 -36.58 -25.69
N ALA A 2 35.92 -36.71 -24.50
CA ALA A 2 35.55 -35.63 -23.59
C ALA A 2 36.72 -34.80 -23.01
N ARG A 3 36.56 -33.46 -23.03
CA ARG A 3 37.30 -32.52 -22.19
C ARG A 3 36.77 -32.61 -20.76
N LYS A 4 37.66 -32.95 -19.82
CA LYS A 4 37.40 -32.92 -18.37
C LYS A 4 37.02 -31.50 -17.95
N LYS A 5 35.81 -31.35 -17.40
CA LYS A 5 35.36 -30.14 -16.70
C LYS A 5 36.15 -30.03 -15.40
N ASN A 6 36.90 -28.94 -15.25
CA ASN A 6 37.33 -28.44 -13.95
C ASN A 6 36.08 -27.93 -13.23
N VAL A 7 35.59 -28.67 -12.25
CA VAL A 7 34.65 -28.15 -11.26
C VAL A 7 35.49 -27.41 -10.24
N SER A 8 35.40 -26.07 -10.30
CA SER A 8 35.97 -25.17 -9.31
C SER A 8 35.41 -25.49 -7.91
N SER A 9 36.29 -25.49 -6.94
CA SER A 9 36.07 -25.68 -5.50
C SER A 9 34.87 -24.88 -4.95
N PRO A 10 34.10 -25.41 -3.99
CA PRO A 10 33.08 -24.64 -3.29
C PRO A 10 33.75 -23.57 -2.39
N PRO A 11 33.23 -22.34 -2.33
CA PRO A 11 33.75 -21.34 -1.40
C PRO A 11 33.33 -21.65 0.05
N LEU A 12 34.24 -21.36 0.98
CA LEU A 12 34.08 -21.53 2.43
C LEU A 12 33.11 -20.48 3.03
N ASN A 13 32.12 -21.00 3.77
CA ASN A 13 31.08 -20.38 4.62
C ASN A 13 29.91 -19.59 3.97
N ASP A 14 29.02 -20.37 3.35
CA ASP A 14 27.75 -20.00 2.70
C ASP A 14 26.56 -20.59 3.48
N SER A 15 26.49 -20.40 4.81
CA SER A 15 25.43 -20.98 5.65
C SER A 15 24.29 -19.96 5.89
N PRO A 16 23.00 -20.38 5.90
CA PRO A 16 21.87 -19.50 6.26
C PRO A 16 21.86 -19.00 7.71
N GLY A 17 22.81 -19.46 8.54
CA GLY A 17 22.95 -19.05 9.92
C GLY A 17 24.04 -19.85 10.66
N SER A 18 23.98 -19.84 11.99
CA SER A 18 24.89 -20.61 12.84
C SER A 18 24.20 -21.17 14.07
N LEU A 19 24.64 -22.35 14.52
CA LEU A 19 24.28 -22.92 15.82
C LEU A 19 25.48 -22.82 16.76
N LEU A 20 25.38 -21.99 17.79
CA LEU A 20 26.43 -21.73 18.78
C LEU A 20 26.01 -22.26 20.16
N TYR A 21 26.97 -22.62 21.00
CA TYR A 21 26.71 -23.01 22.38
C TYR A 21 27.42 -22.04 23.32
N ASP A 22 26.72 -21.55 24.34
CA ASP A 22 27.33 -20.69 25.35
C ASP A 22 27.98 -21.50 26.48
N SER A 23 28.76 -20.82 27.33
CA SER A 23 29.44 -21.44 28.47
C SER A 23 28.50 -22.02 29.53
N GLN A 24 27.19 -21.76 29.40
CA GLN A 24 26.17 -22.21 30.32
C GLN A 24 25.26 -23.29 29.72
N GLY A 25 25.64 -23.86 28.57
CA GLY A 25 24.97 -24.99 27.93
C GLY A 25 23.69 -24.65 27.15
N LEU A 26 23.42 -23.38 26.86
CA LEU A 26 22.32 -23.00 25.96
C LEU A 26 22.81 -23.01 24.50
N ALA A 27 21.94 -23.47 23.61
CA ALA A 27 22.15 -23.36 22.17
C ALA A 27 21.55 -22.05 21.64
N TRP A 28 22.27 -21.41 20.72
CA TRP A 28 21.90 -20.18 20.04
C TRP A 28 21.86 -20.43 18.54
N LEU A 29 20.65 -20.52 18.00
CA LEU A 29 20.40 -20.61 16.56
C LEU A 29 20.25 -19.19 16.01
N VAL A 30 21.32 -18.67 15.41
CA VAL A 30 21.38 -17.34 14.82
C VAL A 30 21.04 -17.44 13.34
N LEU A 31 19.91 -16.88 12.94
CA LEU A 31 19.50 -16.75 11.55
C LEU A 31 20.21 -15.56 10.92
N ASP A 32 21.07 -15.77 9.93
CA ASP A 32 21.79 -14.68 9.26
C ASP A 32 22.22 -15.10 7.86
N ASP A 33 21.25 -15.16 6.94
CA ASP A 33 21.52 -15.56 5.56
C ASP A 33 22.32 -14.45 4.86
N ALA A 34 23.64 -14.64 4.71
CA ALA A 34 24.54 -13.68 4.09
C ALA A 34 24.18 -13.38 2.62
N ALA A 35 23.49 -14.30 1.93
CA ALA A 35 23.03 -14.10 0.56
C ALA A 35 21.84 -13.15 0.47
N LYS A 36 21.18 -12.84 1.59
CA LYS A 36 19.96 -12.02 1.64
C LYS A 36 20.10 -10.80 2.54
N LYS A 37 19.47 -9.70 2.11
CA LYS A 37 19.39 -8.47 2.91
C LYS A 37 18.58 -8.65 4.19
N VAL A 38 17.58 -9.51 4.14
CA VAL A 38 16.70 -9.87 5.27
C VAL A 38 16.56 -11.38 5.32
N ASN A 39 16.36 -11.94 6.51
CA ASN A 39 16.07 -13.37 6.64
C ASN A 39 14.65 -13.66 6.11
N THR A 40 14.56 -14.67 5.25
CA THR A 40 13.29 -15.22 4.73
C THR A 40 13.32 -16.72 4.88
N LEU A 41 12.17 -17.34 5.11
CA LEU A 41 12.03 -18.79 5.12
C LEU A 41 12.04 -19.35 3.69
N SER A 42 13.20 -19.28 3.02
CA SER A 42 13.45 -19.95 1.74
C SER A 42 13.69 -21.43 1.94
N SER A 43 13.52 -22.22 0.89
CA SER A 43 13.81 -23.66 0.87
C SER A 43 15.21 -23.97 1.43
N ARG A 44 16.21 -23.16 1.06
CA ARG A 44 17.59 -23.27 1.57
C ARG A 44 17.70 -23.11 3.10
N LEU A 45 17.01 -22.13 3.67
CA LEU A 45 17.04 -21.89 5.12
C LEU A 45 16.33 -23.03 5.83
N PHE A 46 15.23 -23.54 5.27
CA PHE A 46 14.49 -24.67 5.83
C PHE A 46 15.31 -25.96 5.87
N VAL A 47 16.03 -26.31 4.80
CA VAL A 47 16.90 -27.49 4.79
C VAL A 47 17.96 -27.39 5.89
N TRP A 48 18.64 -26.23 5.98
CA TRP A 48 19.63 -26.00 7.03
C TRP A 48 19.01 -26.04 8.44
N PHE A 49 17.79 -25.52 8.60
CA PHE A 49 17.07 -25.54 9.87
C PHE A 49 16.77 -26.97 10.33
N GLU A 50 16.34 -27.86 9.42
CA GLU A 50 16.12 -29.27 9.73
C GLU A 50 17.40 -29.97 10.16
N GLU A 51 18.53 -29.72 9.49
CA GLU A 51 19.84 -30.23 9.90
C GLU A 51 20.21 -29.78 11.32
N GLN A 52 19.86 -28.53 11.70
CA GLN A 52 20.09 -28.06 13.06
C GLN A 52 19.13 -28.71 14.06
N LEU A 53 17.88 -29.01 13.68
CA LEU A 53 16.98 -29.79 14.53
C LEU A 53 17.51 -31.20 14.75
N ASP A 54 18.05 -31.87 13.73
CA ASP A 54 18.66 -33.20 13.86
C ASP A 54 19.78 -33.18 14.91
N ARG A 55 20.65 -32.17 14.87
CA ARG A 55 21.74 -31.98 15.84
C ARG A 55 21.22 -31.69 17.25
N LEU A 56 20.19 -30.86 17.37
CA LEU A 56 19.59 -30.49 18.65
C LEU A 56 18.84 -31.67 19.30
N GLU A 57 18.28 -32.57 18.49
CA GLU A 57 17.66 -33.80 18.96
C GLU A 57 18.71 -34.84 19.39
N SER A 58 19.83 -34.93 18.68
CA SER A 58 20.93 -35.85 19.02
C SER A 58 21.74 -35.38 20.23
N GLU A 59 21.93 -34.07 20.38
CA GLU A 59 22.69 -33.44 21.47
C GLU A 59 21.86 -32.35 22.18
N PRO A 60 20.91 -32.75 23.05
CA PRO A 60 19.98 -31.81 23.68
C PRO A 60 20.67 -30.78 24.58
N PRO A 61 20.58 -29.46 24.27
CA PRO A 61 21.07 -28.41 25.15
C PRO A 61 20.18 -28.21 26.38
N ALA A 62 20.62 -27.35 27.31
CA ALA A 62 19.79 -26.92 28.43
C ALA A 62 18.57 -26.09 27.99
N GLY A 63 18.64 -25.48 26.80
CA GLY A 63 17.59 -24.70 26.16
C GLY A 63 18.09 -24.13 24.83
N LEU A 64 17.17 -23.67 23.99
CA LEU A 64 17.45 -23.11 22.66
C LEU A 64 16.93 -21.67 22.59
N VAL A 65 17.78 -20.76 22.10
CA VAL A 65 17.40 -19.41 21.69
C VAL A 65 17.54 -19.31 20.17
N ILE A 66 16.44 -18.95 19.50
CA ILE A 66 16.44 -18.59 18.08
C ILE A 66 16.46 -17.06 18.00
N THR A 67 17.46 -16.50 17.33
CA THR A 67 17.62 -15.06 17.14
C THR A 67 18.08 -14.75 15.71
N SER A 68 18.24 -13.47 15.39
CA SER A 68 18.66 -13.01 14.06
C SER A 68 19.96 -12.22 14.15
N GLY A 69 20.87 -12.46 13.22
CA GLY A 69 22.07 -11.64 13.00
C GLY A 69 21.78 -10.36 12.20
N LYS A 70 20.61 -10.25 11.55
CA LYS A 70 20.23 -9.04 10.81
C LYS A 70 19.85 -7.91 11.77
N PRO A 71 20.31 -6.66 11.51
CA PRO A 71 20.10 -5.54 12.43
C PRO A 71 18.62 -5.09 12.51
N ASP A 72 17.85 -5.31 11.45
CA ASP A 72 16.51 -4.71 11.29
C ASP A 72 15.37 -5.73 11.19
N GLY A 73 15.62 -7.01 11.40
CA GLY A 73 14.60 -8.04 11.29
C GLY A 73 14.96 -9.38 11.91
N PHE A 74 13.95 -10.08 12.41
CA PHE A 74 14.04 -11.47 12.84
C PHE A 74 13.94 -12.37 11.60
N VAL A 75 12.74 -12.45 11.03
CA VAL A 75 12.42 -13.13 9.77
C VAL A 75 11.24 -12.39 9.14
N ALA A 76 11.38 -12.00 7.87
CA ALA A 76 10.41 -11.14 7.17
C ALA A 76 9.21 -11.89 6.58
N GLY A 77 9.27 -13.23 6.51
CA GLY A 77 8.23 -14.08 5.95
C GLY A 77 8.80 -15.22 5.11
N ALA A 78 7.94 -15.83 4.29
CA ALA A 78 8.35 -16.76 3.24
C ALA A 78 9.09 -16.03 2.12
N ASP A 79 9.82 -16.78 1.29
CA ASP A 79 10.42 -16.25 0.07
C ASP A 79 9.34 -16.05 -1.01
N LEU A 80 9.09 -14.79 -1.38
CA LEU A 80 8.05 -14.46 -2.35
C LEU A 80 8.44 -14.80 -3.79
N GLU A 81 9.75 -14.88 -4.11
CA GLU A 81 10.21 -15.27 -5.44
C GLU A 81 9.94 -16.76 -5.65
N GLU A 82 10.22 -17.58 -4.63
CA GLU A 82 9.86 -19.00 -4.63
C GLU A 82 8.35 -19.19 -4.79
N LEU A 83 7.52 -18.45 -4.04
CA LEU A 83 6.04 -18.53 -4.14
C LEU A 83 5.50 -18.06 -5.50
N LEU A 84 6.13 -17.05 -6.12
CA LEU A 84 5.71 -16.57 -7.44
C LEU A 84 5.99 -17.62 -8.53
N ALA A 85 7.10 -18.36 -8.42
CA ALA A 85 7.50 -19.41 -9.35
C ALA A 85 6.68 -20.70 -9.24
N VAL A 86 5.94 -20.90 -8.15
CA VAL A 86 5.06 -22.06 -7.98
C VAL A 86 3.96 -22.08 -9.05
N ALA A 87 3.86 -23.17 -9.79
CA ALA A 87 2.71 -23.49 -10.65
C ALA A 87 2.02 -24.82 -10.26
N ASP A 88 2.71 -25.69 -9.53
CA ASP A 88 2.27 -27.04 -9.18
C ASP A 88 1.79 -27.11 -7.72
N LYS A 89 0.54 -27.53 -7.52
CA LYS A 89 -0.10 -27.58 -6.19
C LYS A 89 0.50 -28.71 -5.35
N GLU A 90 0.81 -29.83 -5.97
CA GLU A 90 1.33 -31.03 -5.32
C GLU A 90 2.72 -30.75 -4.72
N ALA A 91 3.57 -30.02 -5.44
CA ALA A 91 4.86 -29.55 -4.94
C ALA A 91 4.71 -28.63 -3.72
N VAL A 92 3.71 -27.72 -3.72
CA VAL A 92 3.43 -26.86 -2.56
C VAL A 92 2.98 -27.67 -1.36
N ILE A 93 2.07 -28.62 -1.55
CA ILE A 93 1.56 -29.47 -0.47
C ILE A 93 2.73 -30.19 0.21
N ALA A 94 3.63 -30.80 -0.58
CA ALA A 94 4.80 -31.50 -0.04
C ALA A 94 5.73 -30.55 0.74
N LEU A 95 5.96 -29.33 0.23
CA LEU A 95 6.78 -28.32 0.90
C LEU A 95 6.16 -27.87 2.22
N LEU A 96 4.85 -27.61 2.26
CA LEU A 96 4.14 -27.20 3.47
C LEU A 96 4.10 -28.32 4.51
N GLN A 97 3.86 -29.56 4.10
CA GLN A 97 3.90 -30.72 5.00
C GLN A 97 5.28 -30.89 5.64
N ARG A 98 6.36 -30.73 4.87
CA ARG A 98 7.73 -30.73 5.40
C ARG A 98 7.94 -29.57 6.38
N GLY A 99 7.51 -28.36 6.03
CA GLY A 99 7.58 -27.20 6.92
C GLY A 99 6.81 -27.40 8.22
N HIS A 100 5.59 -27.93 8.16
CA HIS A 100 4.78 -28.28 9.33
C HIS A 100 5.47 -29.32 10.21
N ALA A 101 6.05 -30.36 9.62
CA ALA A 101 6.82 -31.37 10.35
C ALA A 101 8.01 -30.74 11.10
N ALA A 102 8.77 -29.85 10.45
CA ALA A 102 9.87 -29.12 11.11
C ALA A 102 9.39 -28.23 12.27
N MET A 103 8.26 -27.53 12.10
CA MET A 103 7.68 -26.71 13.18
C MET A 103 7.15 -27.55 14.35
N GLU A 104 6.57 -28.73 14.08
CA GLU A 104 6.12 -29.65 15.13
C GLU A 104 7.31 -30.29 15.86
N ARG A 105 8.40 -30.62 15.16
CA ARG A 105 9.66 -31.04 15.79
C ARG A 105 10.17 -29.98 16.75
N LEU A 106 10.28 -28.72 16.29
CA LEU A 106 10.69 -27.59 17.14
C LEU A 106 9.79 -27.43 18.37
N ALA A 107 8.47 -27.54 18.21
CA ALA A 107 7.50 -27.44 19.29
C ALA A 107 7.54 -28.63 20.26
N GLY A 108 8.01 -29.79 19.81
CA GLY A 108 8.12 -31.04 20.57
C GLY A 108 9.47 -31.27 21.26
N LEU A 109 10.45 -30.38 21.09
CA LEU A 109 11.76 -30.53 21.72
C LEU A 109 11.64 -30.62 23.26
N PRO A 110 12.40 -31.51 23.93
CA PRO A 110 12.25 -31.78 25.37
C PRO A 110 12.84 -30.68 26.27
N PHE A 111 13.39 -29.62 25.69
CA PHE A 111 13.99 -28.47 26.37
C PHE A 111 13.32 -27.15 25.93
N PRO A 112 13.43 -26.07 26.74
CA PRO A 112 12.81 -24.80 26.41
C PRO A 112 13.34 -24.20 25.10
N THR A 113 12.46 -23.62 24.29
CA THR A 113 12.81 -22.93 23.04
C THR A 113 12.28 -21.50 23.07
N VAL A 114 13.11 -20.52 22.72
CA VAL A 114 12.78 -19.09 22.81
C VAL A 114 13.03 -18.39 21.48
N ALA A 115 12.02 -17.71 20.96
CA ALA A 115 12.21 -16.73 19.88
C ALA A 115 12.60 -15.37 20.49
N ALA A 116 13.84 -14.95 20.24
CA ALA A 116 14.38 -13.65 20.65
C ALA A 116 14.25 -12.63 19.51
N ILE A 117 13.21 -11.81 19.57
CA ILE A 117 12.70 -11.03 18.44
C ILE A 117 13.15 -9.56 18.50
N HIS A 118 13.98 -9.19 17.54
CA HIS A 118 14.25 -7.79 17.16
C HIS A 118 13.83 -7.52 15.72
N GLY A 119 13.24 -6.36 15.46
CA GLY A 119 12.82 -5.98 14.10
C GLY A 119 11.58 -6.72 13.59
N ALA A 120 11.43 -6.80 12.27
CA ALA A 120 10.31 -7.46 11.63
C ALA A 120 10.27 -8.98 11.91
N CYS A 121 9.15 -9.46 12.44
CA CYS A 121 8.81 -10.88 12.65
C CYS A 121 7.44 -11.11 12.02
N LEU A 122 7.44 -11.35 10.71
CA LEU A 122 6.25 -11.30 9.88
C LEU A 122 6.02 -12.63 9.18
N GLY A 123 4.75 -12.97 8.98
CA GLY A 123 4.30 -14.17 8.30
C GLY A 123 4.96 -15.44 8.83
N GLY A 124 5.58 -16.22 7.96
CA GLY A 124 6.37 -17.40 8.33
C GLY A 124 7.38 -17.18 9.48
N GLY A 125 7.95 -15.97 9.61
CA GLY A 125 8.80 -15.62 10.74
C GLY A 125 8.08 -15.60 12.09
N LEU A 126 6.82 -15.17 12.11
CA LEU A 126 5.96 -15.26 13.28
C LEU A 126 5.48 -16.70 13.48
N GLU A 127 5.24 -17.47 12.42
CA GLU A 127 4.87 -18.89 12.52
C GLU A 127 5.98 -19.74 13.16
N LEU A 128 7.25 -19.48 12.80
CA LEU A 128 8.43 -20.03 13.48
C LEU A 128 8.45 -19.65 14.97
N ALA A 129 8.19 -18.39 15.27
CA ALA A 129 8.13 -17.91 16.66
C ALA A 129 6.94 -18.51 17.44
N LEU A 130 5.83 -18.84 16.78
CA LEU A 130 4.66 -19.52 17.36
C LEU A 130 4.95 -21.00 17.67
N ALA A 131 5.87 -21.64 16.93
CA ALA A 131 6.33 -23.00 17.22
C ALA A 131 7.28 -23.06 18.44
N CYS A 132 7.95 -21.95 18.79
CA CYS A 132 8.76 -21.89 20.02
C CYS A 132 7.90 -21.94 21.30
N HIS A 133 8.48 -22.39 22.41
CA HIS A 133 7.81 -22.37 23.72
C HIS A 133 7.56 -20.93 24.19
N PHE A 134 8.55 -20.05 24.07
CA PHE A 134 8.50 -18.65 24.52
C PHE A 134 8.88 -17.66 23.43
N ARG A 135 8.38 -16.43 23.54
CA ARG A 135 8.71 -15.29 22.67
C ARG A 135 9.07 -14.08 23.52
N VAL A 136 10.22 -13.48 23.25
CA VAL A 136 10.67 -12.22 23.87
C VAL A 136 10.87 -11.21 22.76
N ALA A 137 10.23 -10.04 22.86
CA ALA A 137 10.30 -9.01 21.81
C ALA A 137 10.84 -7.68 22.32
N THR A 138 11.65 -7.03 21.51
CA THR A 138 12.23 -5.73 21.87
C THR A 138 11.22 -4.58 21.70
N GLU A 139 11.22 -3.61 22.62
CA GLU A 139 10.40 -2.39 22.57
C GLU A 139 11.01 -1.33 21.64
N HIS A 140 11.22 -1.71 20.37
CA HIS A 140 11.78 -0.84 19.35
C HIS A 140 10.75 -0.54 18.26
N ARG A 141 10.84 0.63 17.62
CA ARG A 141 9.89 1.03 16.56
C ARG A 141 9.90 0.08 15.36
N LYS A 142 11.06 -0.51 15.04
CA LYS A 142 11.21 -1.51 13.97
C LYS A 142 10.64 -2.89 14.36
N THR A 143 10.43 -3.16 15.64
CA THR A 143 9.90 -4.45 16.09
C THR A 143 8.41 -4.53 15.81
N LYS A 144 8.06 -5.38 14.83
CA LYS A 144 6.71 -5.54 14.31
C LYS A 144 6.40 -7.02 14.15
N LEU A 145 5.28 -7.46 14.75
CA LEU A 145 4.82 -8.85 14.71
C LEU A 145 3.46 -8.91 14.01
N GLY A 146 3.29 -9.81 13.04
CA GLY A 146 2.01 -9.99 12.36
C GLY A 146 2.02 -11.07 11.28
N LEU A 147 0.84 -11.38 10.75
CA LEU A 147 0.61 -12.35 9.67
C LEU A 147 0.00 -11.61 8.46
N PRO A 148 0.83 -10.96 7.60
CA PRO A 148 0.37 -10.12 6.50
C PRO A 148 -0.02 -10.91 5.23
N GLU A 149 -0.08 -12.24 5.26
CA GLU A 149 -0.29 -13.12 4.09
C GLU A 149 -1.53 -12.75 3.27
N VAL A 150 -2.61 -12.31 3.92
CA VAL A 150 -3.83 -11.87 3.22
C VAL A 150 -3.62 -10.67 2.31
N GLN A 151 -2.59 -9.85 2.57
CA GLN A 151 -2.21 -8.73 1.70
C GLN A 151 -1.57 -9.21 0.39
N LEU A 152 -1.11 -10.47 0.35
CA LEU A 152 -0.54 -11.15 -0.82
C LEU A 152 -1.54 -12.12 -1.44
N GLY A 153 -2.80 -12.13 -1.01
CA GLY A 153 -3.81 -13.08 -1.48
C GLY A 153 -3.61 -14.50 -0.93
N LEU A 154 -2.88 -14.64 0.18
CA LEU A 154 -2.57 -15.92 0.82
C LEU A 154 -3.13 -15.98 2.25
N ILE A 155 -2.98 -17.14 2.87
CA ILE A 155 -3.16 -17.34 4.31
C ILE A 155 -1.83 -17.76 4.94
N PRO A 156 -1.67 -17.68 6.28
CA PRO A 156 -0.54 -18.32 6.95
C PRO A 156 -0.46 -19.82 6.57
N GLY A 157 0.75 -20.30 6.28
CA GLY A 157 0.96 -21.64 5.70
C GLY A 157 1.82 -22.56 6.56
N LEU A 158 2.41 -22.09 7.65
CA LEU A 158 3.29 -22.86 8.54
C LEU A 158 2.67 -23.06 9.93
N GLY A 159 1.35 -23.15 9.98
CA GLY A 159 0.52 -23.39 11.15
C GLY A 159 0.02 -22.13 11.84
N GLY A 160 0.16 -20.94 11.24
CA GLY A 160 -0.29 -19.68 11.78
C GLY A 160 -1.80 -19.60 11.94
N THR A 161 -2.58 -20.19 11.03
CA THR A 161 -4.05 -20.28 11.18
C THR A 161 -4.46 -21.20 12.31
N GLN A 162 -3.55 -22.06 12.79
CA GLN A 162 -3.84 -23.07 13.81
C GLN A 162 -3.27 -22.71 15.18
N ARG A 163 -2.00 -22.32 15.25
CA ARG A 163 -1.31 -21.97 16.51
C ARG A 163 -1.75 -20.61 17.04
N LEU A 164 -1.96 -19.61 16.18
CA LEU A 164 -2.32 -18.26 16.64
C LEU A 164 -3.68 -18.22 17.34
N PRO A 165 -4.79 -18.77 16.80
CA PRO A 165 -6.08 -18.76 17.52
C PRO A 165 -6.04 -19.54 18.83
N ARG A 166 -5.25 -20.62 18.90
CA ARG A 166 -5.04 -21.41 20.13
C ARG A 166 -4.24 -20.65 21.18
N LEU A 167 -3.37 -19.72 20.75
CA LEU A 167 -2.56 -18.88 21.63
C LEU A 167 -3.28 -17.60 22.08
N VAL A 168 -3.80 -16.83 21.12
CA VAL A 168 -4.34 -15.46 21.37
C VAL A 168 -5.85 -15.36 21.47
N GLY A 169 -6.55 -16.49 21.30
CA GLY A 169 -8.00 -16.52 21.18
C GLY A 169 -8.47 -16.19 19.77
N VAL A 170 -9.63 -16.72 19.38
CA VAL A 170 -10.18 -16.61 18.02
C VAL A 170 -10.35 -15.16 17.56
N PRO A 171 -10.96 -14.24 18.34
CA PRO A 171 -11.16 -12.86 17.88
C PRO A 171 -9.85 -12.11 17.63
N GLY A 172 -8.86 -12.28 18.51
CA GLY A 172 -7.54 -11.65 18.36
C GLY A 172 -6.76 -12.20 17.18
N ALA A 173 -6.87 -13.51 16.92
CA ALA A 173 -6.22 -14.15 15.78
C ALA A 173 -6.86 -13.75 14.46
N LEU A 174 -8.19 -13.78 14.34
CA LEU A 174 -8.90 -13.35 13.14
C LEU A 174 -8.61 -11.87 12.83
N ASP A 175 -8.57 -11.02 13.84
CA ASP A 175 -8.22 -9.60 13.66
C ASP A 175 -6.79 -9.41 13.11
N LEU A 176 -5.82 -10.26 13.49
CA LEU A 176 -4.47 -10.23 12.91
C LEU A 176 -4.42 -10.83 11.51
N ILE A 177 -4.98 -12.03 11.32
CA ILE A 177 -4.93 -12.78 10.05
C ILE A 177 -5.69 -12.04 8.96
N LEU A 178 -6.93 -11.59 9.22
CA LEU A 178 -7.80 -11.02 8.20
C LEU A 178 -7.43 -9.59 7.79
N THR A 179 -6.65 -8.88 8.61
CA THR A 179 -6.24 -7.50 8.30
C THR A 179 -4.77 -7.39 7.89
N GLY A 180 -3.98 -8.43 8.15
CA GLY A 180 -2.53 -8.40 7.98
C GLY A 180 -1.82 -7.35 8.85
N LYS A 181 -2.50 -6.82 9.89
CA LYS A 181 -1.94 -5.72 10.68
C LYS A 181 -0.79 -6.20 11.57
N GLN A 182 0.13 -5.28 11.81
CA GLN A 182 1.29 -5.52 12.64
C GLN A 182 1.14 -4.90 14.03
N LEU A 183 1.59 -5.62 15.05
CA LEU A 183 1.64 -5.18 16.44
C LEU A 183 3.05 -4.73 16.81
N ASP A 184 3.12 -3.67 17.62
CA ASP A 184 4.32 -3.39 18.40
C ASP A 184 4.45 -4.39 19.58
N ALA A 185 5.64 -4.49 20.15
CA ALA A 185 5.95 -5.44 21.22
C ALA A 185 5.01 -5.33 22.43
N ARG A 186 4.63 -4.11 22.84
CA ARG A 186 3.74 -3.89 23.99
C ARG A 186 2.33 -4.41 23.74
N ARG A 187 1.78 -4.15 22.55
CA ARG A 187 0.48 -4.69 22.14
C ARG A 187 0.52 -6.20 21.98
N ALA A 188 1.59 -6.74 21.41
CA ALA A 188 1.81 -8.18 21.28
C ALA A 188 1.84 -8.87 22.66
N ARG A 189 2.52 -8.27 23.64
CA ARG A 189 2.52 -8.75 25.04
C ARG A 189 1.13 -8.69 25.67
N LYS A 190 0.41 -7.58 25.50
CA LYS A 190 -0.96 -7.44 26.02
C LYS A 190 -1.91 -8.48 25.42
N LEU A 191 -1.74 -8.80 24.14
CA LEU A 191 -2.49 -9.85 23.46
C LEU A 191 -2.02 -11.28 23.84
N GLY A 192 -0.90 -11.41 24.57
CA GLY A 192 -0.23 -12.69 24.87
C GLY A 192 0.30 -13.42 23.64
N LEU A 193 0.59 -12.68 22.56
CA LEU A 193 1.40 -13.17 21.45
C LEU A 193 2.87 -13.28 21.87
N VAL A 194 3.33 -12.37 22.73
CA VAL A 194 4.69 -12.32 23.28
C VAL A 194 4.63 -12.50 24.79
N ASP A 195 5.58 -13.26 25.35
CA ASP A 195 5.64 -13.58 26.77
C ASP A 195 6.33 -12.46 27.58
N ASP A 196 7.37 -11.82 27.03
CA ASP A 196 8.08 -10.70 27.66
C ASP A 196 8.59 -9.65 26.67
N THR A 197 8.78 -8.43 27.16
CA THR A 197 9.30 -7.30 26.38
C THR A 197 10.49 -6.65 27.06
N CYS A 198 11.46 -6.18 26.27
CA CYS A 198 12.69 -5.60 26.79
C CYS A 198 13.28 -4.52 25.87
N HIS A 199 14.25 -3.75 26.36
CA HIS A 199 15.05 -2.88 25.49
C HIS A 199 15.94 -3.74 24.57
N PRO A 200 16.29 -3.31 23.33
CA PRO A 200 17.15 -4.10 22.44
C PRO A 200 18.44 -4.65 23.06
N VAL A 201 19.10 -3.84 23.90
CA VAL A 201 20.35 -4.23 24.60
C VAL A 201 20.14 -5.38 25.59
N ASP A 202 18.92 -5.57 26.09
CA ASP A 202 18.59 -6.60 27.08
C ASP A 202 18.11 -7.91 26.47
N LEU A 203 17.98 -8.00 25.13
CA LEU A 203 17.31 -9.11 24.47
C LEU A 203 17.97 -10.46 24.77
N ALA A 204 19.30 -10.54 24.65
CA ALA A 204 20.04 -11.78 24.92
C ALA A 204 19.81 -12.27 26.35
N ARG A 205 20.04 -11.40 27.33
CA ARG A 205 19.80 -11.68 28.75
C ARG A 205 18.35 -12.05 29.06
N ALA A 206 17.38 -11.45 28.36
CA ALA A 206 15.98 -11.81 28.52
C ALA A 206 15.66 -13.18 27.94
N ALA A 207 16.21 -13.51 26.77
CA ALA A 207 16.04 -14.81 26.12
C ALA A 207 16.65 -15.94 26.96
N GLU A 208 17.85 -15.75 27.53
CA GLU A 208 18.51 -16.72 28.41
C GLU A 208 17.64 -17.09 29.62
N ARG A 209 17.00 -16.12 30.26
CA ARG A 209 16.09 -16.38 31.40
C ARG A 209 14.93 -17.30 31.01
N TRP A 210 14.34 -17.06 29.84
CA TRP A 210 13.24 -17.88 29.34
C TRP A 210 13.72 -19.25 28.86
N ALA A 211 14.93 -19.35 28.29
CA ALA A 211 15.51 -20.61 27.83
C ALA A 211 15.84 -21.57 28.99
N ARG A 212 15.90 -21.06 30.22
CA ARG A 212 16.06 -21.85 31.45
C ARG A 212 14.74 -22.22 32.12
N THR A 213 13.62 -21.67 31.65
CA THR A 213 12.30 -21.89 32.25
C THR A 213 11.69 -23.18 31.70
N ARG A 214 11.43 -24.17 32.56
CA ARG A 214 10.82 -25.44 32.11
C ARG A 214 9.48 -25.21 31.41
N PRO A 215 9.22 -25.87 30.26
CA PRO A 215 7.93 -25.80 29.60
C PRO A 215 6.91 -26.54 30.48
N GLY A 216 5.95 -25.81 31.06
CA GLY A 216 4.95 -26.41 31.94
C GLY A 216 4.26 -25.43 32.89
N LYS A 217 4.89 -24.28 33.18
CA LYS A 217 4.26 -23.19 33.95
C LYS A 217 4.14 -21.93 33.10
N ARG A 218 3.34 -22.00 32.03
CA ARG A 218 2.87 -20.78 31.34
C ARG A 218 1.89 -20.08 32.28
N ALA A 219 2.36 -19.10 33.04
CA ALA A 219 1.44 -18.12 33.64
C ALA A 219 0.73 -17.44 32.47
N ALA A 220 -0.56 -17.73 32.28
CA ALA A 220 -1.30 -17.19 31.14
C ALA A 220 -1.23 -15.66 31.19
N ALA A 221 -0.49 -15.06 30.25
CA ALA A 221 -0.46 -13.61 30.08
C ALA A 221 -1.89 -13.14 29.75
N GLY A 222 -2.56 -12.51 30.72
CA GLY A 222 -3.97 -12.09 30.61
C GLY A 222 -4.87 -12.49 31.78
N GLY A 223 -4.38 -13.30 32.72
CA GLY A 223 -5.10 -13.63 33.96
C GLY A 223 -6.39 -14.44 33.76
N ILE A 224 -7.18 -14.57 34.83
CA ILE A 224 -8.44 -15.33 34.86
C ILE A 224 -9.46 -14.76 33.85
N ALA A 225 -9.50 -13.45 33.68
CA ALA A 225 -10.44 -12.75 32.80
C ALA A 225 -10.31 -13.20 31.34
N ARG A 226 -9.08 -13.33 30.82
CA ARG A 226 -8.86 -13.81 29.44
C ARG A 226 -9.30 -15.25 29.24
N ARG A 227 -8.95 -16.14 30.18
CA ARG A 227 -9.38 -17.54 30.15
C ARG A 227 -10.91 -17.65 30.12
N ALA A 228 -11.59 -16.83 30.91
CA ALA A 228 -13.05 -16.76 30.91
C ALA A 228 -13.62 -16.30 29.56
N THR A 229 -13.09 -15.24 28.95
CA THR A 229 -13.51 -14.81 27.60
C THR A 229 -13.23 -15.84 26.52
N ASP A 230 -12.09 -16.52 26.56
CA ASP A 230 -11.75 -17.57 25.60
C ASP A 230 -12.65 -18.80 25.76
N LEU A 231 -13.02 -19.15 27.00
CA LEU A 231 -14.01 -20.20 27.28
C LEU A 231 -15.40 -19.83 26.76
N ILE A 232 -15.85 -18.58 26.96
CA ILE A 232 -17.12 -18.09 26.44
C ILE A 232 -17.13 -18.09 24.91
N ALA A 233 -16.04 -17.65 24.28
CA ALA A 233 -15.90 -17.62 22.83
C ALA A 233 -15.90 -19.02 22.18
N ARG A 234 -15.67 -20.08 22.97
CA ARG A 234 -15.74 -21.49 22.54
C ARG A 234 -17.14 -22.12 22.71
N THR A 235 -18.13 -21.36 23.18
CA THR A 235 -19.52 -21.85 23.17
C THR A 235 -20.02 -21.89 21.71
N PRO A 236 -20.79 -22.92 21.30
CA PRO A 236 -21.22 -23.06 19.90
C PRO A 236 -21.96 -21.83 19.35
N VAL A 237 -22.73 -21.14 20.20
CA VAL A 237 -23.46 -19.92 19.84
C VAL A 237 -22.51 -18.73 19.63
N ALA A 238 -21.61 -18.48 20.58
CA ALA A 238 -20.67 -17.36 20.45
C ALA A 238 -19.69 -17.58 19.30
N GLU A 239 -19.21 -18.81 19.13
CA GLU A 239 -18.33 -19.20 18.02
C GLU A 239 -18.99 -18.89 16.67
N ARG A 240 -20.24 -19.36 16.47
CA ARG A 240 -21.00 -19.08 15.25
C ARG A 240 -21.12 -17.58 14.98
N LEU A 241 -21.50 -16.79 16.00
CA LEU A 241 -21.62 -15.34 15.86
C LEU A 241 -20.29 -14.64 15.51
N ILE A 242 -19.17 -15.12 16.07
CA ILE A 242 -17.83 -14.57 15.79
C ILE A 242 -17.47 -14.80 14.32
N PHE A 243 -17.61 -16.03 13.83
CA PHE A 243 -17.28 -16.36 12.44
C PHE A 243 -18.25 -15.74 11.43
N ASP A 244 -19.55 -15.70 11.73
CA ASP A 244 -20.55 -15.04 10.87
C ASP A 244 -20.26 -13.53 10.76
N LYS A 245 -19.91 -12.88 11.87
CA LYS A 245 -19.50 -11.47 11.89
C LYS A 245 -18.19 -11.24 11.15
N ALA A 246 -17.21 -12.13 11.30
CA ALA A 246 -15.94 -12.05 10.57
C ALA A 246 -16.18 -12.18 9.06
N ARG A 247 -16.94 -13.18 8.62
CA ARG A 247 -17.31 -13.41 7.22
C ARG A 247 -18.07 -12.23 6.63
N SER A 248 -19.10 -11.76 7.32
CA SER A 248 -19.88 -10.58 6.89
C SER A 248 -18.98 -9.34 6.80
N GLY A 249 -18.13 -9.10 7.78
CA GLY A 249 -17.18 -7.96 7.77
C GLY A 249 -16.17 -8.03 6.63
N VAL A 250 -15.72 -9.23 6.24
CA VAL A 250 -14.88 -9.44 5.05
C VAL A 250 -15.67 -9.14 3.78
N LEU A 251 -16.87 -9.70 3.60
CA LEU A 251 -17.70 -9.48 2.41
C LEU A 251 -18.06 -8.00 2.23
N THR A 252 -18.41 -7.29 3.30
CA THR A 252 -18.70 -5.85 3.23
C THR A 252 -17.51 -5.02 2.76
N LYS A 253 -16.27 -5.45 3.06
CA LYS A 253 -15.05 -4.70 2.69
C LYS A 253 -14.44 -5.10 1.35
N THR A 254 -14.66 -6.34 0.93
CA THR A 254 -13.95 -6.94 -0.21
C THR A 254 -14.88 -7.25 -1.39
N ALA A 255 -16.19 -7.21 -1.18
CA ALA A 255 -17.22 -7.68 -2.12
C ALA A 255 -16.99 -9.11 -2.65
N GLY A 256 -16.14 -9.91 -1.98
CA GLY A 256 -15.78 -11.26 -2.41
C GLY A 256 -14.61 -11.35 -3.40
N HIS A 257 -14.02 -10.24 -3.85
CA HIS A 257 -12.90 -10.26 -4.81
C HIS A 257 -11.59 -10.81 -4.24
N TYR A 258 -11.46 -10.83 -2.91
CA TYR A 258 -10.28 -11.31 -2.21
C TYR A 258 -10.65 -12.64 -1.53
N PRO A 259 -10.31 -13.80 -2.12
CA PRO A 259 -10.71 -15.09 -1.56
C PRO A 259 -10.00 -15.40 -0.24
N ALA A 260 -8.72 -15.03 -0.10
CA ALA A 260 -7.90 -15.43 1.03
C ALA A 260 -8.46 -15.07 2.42
N PRO A 261 -8.98 -13.85 2.68
CA PRO A 261 -9.63 -13.56 3.95
C PRO A 261 -10.86 -14.45 4.25
N LEU A 262 -11.68 -14.80 3.26
CA LEU A 262 -12.83 -15.69 3.46
C LEU A 262 -12.35 -17.11 3.78
N VAL A 263 -11.38 -17.60 3.00
CA VAL A 263 -10.74 -18.90 3.23
C VAL A 263 -10.10 -18.96 4.61
N ALA A 264 -9.43 -17.90 5.07
CA ALA A 264 -8.84 -17.83 6.40
C ALA A 264 -9.88 -17.99 7.53
N VAL A 265 -11.07 -17.38 7.39
CA VAL A 265 -12.17 -17.55 8.35
C VAL A 265 -12.57 -19.02 8.44
N GLU A 266 -12.70 -19.70 7.30
CA GLU A 266 -13.13 -21.10 7.22
C GLU A 266 -12.05 -22.06 7.74
N VAL A 267 -10.81 -21.88 7.33
CA VAL A 267 -9.65 -22.69 7.78
C VAL A 267 -9.47 -22.61 9.29
N VAL A 268 -9.60 -21.41 9.89
CA VAL A 268 -9.54 -21.24 11.34
C VAL A 268 -10.71 -21.95 12.01
N ARG A 269 -11.95 -21.76 11.51
CA ARG A 269 -13.15 -22.38 12.07
C ARG A 269 -13.07 -23.90 12.05
N ASP A 270 -12.70 -24.47 10.93
CA ASP A 270 -12.76 -25.92 10.72
C ASP A 270 -11.53 -26.61 11.31
N GLY A 271 -10.35 -25.97 11.25
CA GLY A 271 -9.13 -26.46 11.90
C GLY A 271 -9.21 -26.47 13.44
N LEU A 272 -9.98 -25.57 14.07
CA LEU A 272 -10.15 -25.57 15.53
C LEU A 272 -10.97 -26.76 16.07
N LYS A 273 -11.73 -27.43 15.22
CA LYS A 273 -12.50 -28.65 15.58
C LYS A 273 -11.65 -29.92 15.54
N LEU A 274 -10.42 -29.81 15.04
CA LEU A 274 -9.53 -30.94 14.77
C LEU A 274 -8.30 -30.93 15.70
N PRO A 275 -7.71 -32.11 15.95
CA PRO A 275 -6.35 -32.21 16.48
C PRO A 275 -5.37 -31.45 15.59
N LEU A 276 -4.31 -30.87 16.18
CA LEU A 276 -3.40 -29.97 15.47
C LEU A 276 -2.85 -30.55 14.15
N PRO A 277 -2.36 -31.81 14.07
CA PRO A 277 -1.88 -32.37 12.81
C PRO A 277 -2.92 -32.35 11.68
N ARG A 278 -4.18 -32.69 11.99
CA ARG A 278 -5.28 -32.65 11.02
C ARG A 278 -5.72 -31.24 10.67
N ALA A 279 -5.58 -30.31 11.61
CA ALA A 279 -5.84 -28.90 11.37
C ALA A 279 -4.80 -28.28 10.42
N LEU A 280 -3.55 -28.73 10.49
CA LEU A 280 -2.46 -28.34 9.58
C LEU A 280 -2.70 -28.87 8.16
N ASP A 281 -3.28 -30.07 8.00
CA ASP A 281 -3.71 -30.59 6.69
C ASP A 281 -4.75 -29.66 6.01
N VAL A 282 -5.71 -29.13 6.80
CA VAL A 282 -6.72 -28.17 6.29
C VAL A 282 -6.08 -26.85 5.84
N GLU A 283 -5.12 -26.34 6.61
CA GLU A 283 -4.36 -25.14 6.23
C GLU A 283 -3.58 -25.37 4.93
N THR A 284 -2.89 -26.51 4.82
CA THR A 284 -2.10 -26.89 3.63
C THR A 284 -2.96 -26.93 2.37
N GLY A 285 -4.11 -27.61 2.41
CA GLY A 285 -5.01 -27.70 1.26
C GLY A 285 -5.58 -26.35 0.83
N ALA A 286 -5.90 -25.48 1.79
CA ALA A 286 -6.39 -24.14 1.47
C ALA A 286 -5.30 -23.21 0.92
N PHE A 287 -4.07 -23.30 1.44
CA PHE A 287 -2.95 -22.52 0.95
C PHE A 287 -2.57 -22.89 -0.48
N SER A 288 -2.53 -24.19 -0.81
CA SER A 288 -2.15 -24.65 -2.16
C SER A 288 -3.13 -24.20 -3.24
N GLU A 289 -4.41 -24.06 -2.91
CA GLU A 289 -5.41 -23.45 -3.80
C GLU A 289 -5.18 -21.95 -4.01
N LEU A 290 -4.86 -21.22 -2.94
CA LEU A 290 -4.68 -19.77 -2.99
C LEU A 290 -3.40 -19.35 -3.72
N VAL A 291 -2.29 -20.05 -3.52
CA VAL A 291 -0.97 -19.63 -4.06
C VAL A 291 -0.89 -19.65 -5.59
N VAL A 292 -1.70 -20.48 -6.24
CA VAL A 292 -1.82 -20.52 -7.71
C VAL A 292 -2.97 -19.67 -8.24
N SER A 293 -3.76 -19.03 -7.37
CA SER A 293 -4.85 -18.16 -7.78
C SER A 293 -4.34 -16.87 -8.44
N GLU A 294 -5.10 -16.37 -9.41
CA GLU A 294 -4.77 -15.12 -10.11
C GLU A 294 -4.63 -13.94 -9.14
N ALA A 295 -5.55 -13.84 -8.17
CA ALA A 295 -5.51 -12.78 -7.16
C ALA A 295 -4.20 -12.79 -6.35
N ALA A 296 -3.72 -13.97 -5.96
CA ALA A 296 -2.44 -14.09 -5.25
C ALA A 296 -1.25 -13.70 -6.14
N LYS A 297 -1.21 -14.19 -7.39
CA LYS A 297 -0.15 -13.85 -8.34
C LYS A 297 -0.09 -12.34 -8.62
N ASN A 298 -1.25 -11.71 -8.79
CA ASN A 298 -1.37 -10.27 -8.99
C ASN A 298 -0.90 -9.48 -7.76
N LEU A 299 -1.31 -9.85 -6.54
CA LEU A 299 -0.91 -9.15 -5.32
C LEU A 299 0.59 -9.33 -5.00
N ILE A 300 1.16 -10.51 -5.25
CA ILE A 300 2.60 -10.75 -5.13
C ILE A 300 3.36 -9.94 -6.19
N SER A 301 2.88 -9.88 -7.43
CA SER A 301 3.48 -9.06 -8.48
C SER A 301 3.49 -7.58 -8.09
N ILE A 302 2.40 -7.05 -7.52
CA ILE A 302 2.33 -5.68 -7.00
C ILE A 302 3.38 -5.43 -5.92
N PHE A 303 3.64 -6.39 -5.03
CA PHE A 303 4.71 -6.27 -4.04
C PHE A 303 6.08 -6.06 -4.68
N PHE A 304 6.41 -6.85 -5.71
CA PHE A 304 7.67 -6.73 -6.44
C PHE A 304 7.75 -5.43 -7.25
N MET A 305 6.68 -5.07 -7.96
CA MET A 305 6.59 -3.81 -8.69
C MET A 305 6.81 -2.62 -7.76
N LYS A 306 6.11 -2.58 -6.62
CA LYS A 306 6.29 -1.53 -5.60
C LYS A 306 7.74 -1.48 -5.11
N THR A 307 8.35 -2.63 -4.83
CA THR A 307 9.74 -2.70 -4.36
C THR A 307 10.71 -2.17 -5.41
N ALA A 308 10.49 -2.47 -6.70
CA ALA A 308 11.28 -1.97 -7.80
C ALA A 308 11.14 -0.45 -7.97
N VAL A 309 9.90 0.08 -7.91
CA VAL A 309 9.60 1.51 -7.92
C VAL A 309 10.32 2.23 -6.77
N GLU A 310 10.23 1.71 -5.55
CA GLU A 310 10.89 2.29 -4.37
C GLU A 310 12.42 2.22 -4.47
N ALA A 311 12.98 1.17 -5.08
CA ALA A 311 14.41 1.04 -5.33
C ALA A 311 14.91 2.05 -6.38
N ARG A 312 14.16 2.29 -7.46
CA ARG A 312 14.45 3.34 -8.45
C ARG A 312 14.41 4.72 -7.80
N ALA A 313 13.36 5.01 -7.05
CA ALA A 313 13.26 6.26 -6.30
C ALA A 313 14.43 6.44 -5.31
N ALA A 314 14.85 5.36 -4.64
CA ALA A 314 16.01 5.38 -3.76
C ALA A 314 17.33 5.64 -4.49
N LYS A 315 17.48 5.14 -5.72
CA LYS A 315 18.64 5.41 -6.57
C LYS A 315 18.68 6.88 -6.98
N VAL A 316 17.55 7.44 -7.41
CA VAL A 316 17.41 8.86 -7.77
C VAL A 316 17.74 9.76 -6.58
N ALA A 317 17.21 9.45 -5.40
CA ALA A 317 17.45 10.20 -4.16
C ALA A 317 18.92 10.24 -3.68
N ARG A 318 19.85 9.44 -4.26
CA ARG A 318 21.27 9.49 -3.86
C ARG A 318 21.95 10.82 -4.21
N ALA A 319 21.42 11.53 -5.20
CA ALA A 319 21.90 12.86 -5.58
C ALA A 319 21.16 13.99 -4.84
N ALA A 320 20.31 13.66 -3.86
CA ALA A 320 19.57 14.66 -3.09
C ALA A 320 20.50 15.45 -2.17
N ARG A 321 20.24 16.76 -2.05
CA ARG A 321 20.84 17.58 -1.01
C ARG A 321 19.97 17.55 0.27
N PRO A 322 20.56 17.78 1.46
CA PRO A 322 19.79 17.85 2.70
C PRO A 322 18.74 18.97 2.69
N VAL A 323 17.55 18.66 3.20
CA VAL A 323 16.45 19.64 3.38
C VAL A 323 16.10 19.74 4.88
N PRO A 324 16.79 20.60 5.65
CA PRO A 324 16.58 20.74 7.09
C PRO A 324 15.25 21.41 7.45
N ARG A 325 14.64 22.16 6.53
CA ARG A 325 13.36 22.86 6.72
C ARG A 325 12.63 23.03 5.40
N VAL A 326 11.30 22.84 5.43
CA VAL A 326 10.43 22.97 4.25
C VAL A 326 9.47 24.15 4.43
N GLY A 327 9.31 24.96 3.40
CA GLY A 327 8.22 25.94 3.31
C GLY A 327 7.01 25.29 2.65
N VAL A 328 5.80 25.52 3.16
CA VAL A 328 4.56 25.10 2.52
C VAL A 328 3.71 26.35 2.29
N LEU A 329 3.33 26.61 1.04
CA LEU A 329 2.55 27.80 0.67
C LEU A 329 1.08 27.42 0.49
N GLY A 330 0.21 28.11 1.22
CA GLY A 330 -1.21 27.79 1.33
C GLY A 330 -1.48 26.89 2.55
N ALA A 331 -2.24 27.40 3.52
CA ALA A 331 -2.68 26.68 4.72
C ALA A 331 -4.07 26.04 4.55
N GLY A 332 -4.53 25.93 3.29
CA GLY A 332 -5.73 25.18 2.92
C GLY A 332 -5.57 23.68 3.17
N PHE A 333 -6.57 22.91 2.73
CA PHE A 333 -6.66 21.47 3.01
C PHE A 333 -5.40 20.68 2.61
N MET A 334 -4.88 20.91 1.39
CA MET A 334 -3.69 20.20 0.90
C MET A 334 -2.42 20.63 1.65
N GLY A 335 -2.15 21.93 1.74
CA GLY A 335 -0.94 22.42 2.43
C GLY A 335 -0.92 22.09 3.92
N ALA A 336 -2.07 22.12 4.61
CA ALA A 336 -2.18 21.65 5.99
C ALA A 336 -1.85 20.15 6.12
N GLY A 337 -2.33 19.33 5.17
CA GLY A 337 -2.00 17.90 5.11
C GLY A 337 -0.52 17.63 4.85
N ILE A 338 0.09 18.37 3.91
CA ILE A 338 1.53 18.27 3.61
C ILE A 338 2.36 18.66 4.85
N ALA A 339 2.04 19.79 5.48
CA ALA A 339 2.71 20.25 6.69
C ALA A 339 2.58 19.23 7.85
N GLN A 340 1.39 18.64 8.02
CA GLN A 340 1.13 17.62 9.03
C GLN A 340 2.00 16.37 8.82
N VAL A 341 2.10 15.86 7.59
CA VAL A 341 2.89 14.65 7.29
C VAL A 341 4.39 14.91 7.47
N LEU A 342 4.91 16.04 6.97
CA LEU A 342 6.30 16.43 7.17
C LEU A 342 6.66 16.53 8.66
N ALA A 343 5.83 17.24 9.43
CA ALA A 343 6.03 17.42 10.86
C ALA A 343 5.97 16.10 11.66
N ALA A 344 5.07 15.18 11.25
CA ALA A 344 4.98 13.83 11.83
C ALA A 344 6.27 13.01 11.62
N LYS A 345 6.99 13.26 10.53
CA LYS A 345 8.24 12.60 10.15
C LYS A 345 9.49 13.29 10.67
N GLY A 346 9.33 14.41 11.37
CA GLY A 346 10.41 15.11 12.04
C GLY A 346 10.92 16.35 11.31
N THR A 347 10.37 16.67 10.14
CA THR A 347 10.79 17.82 9.32
C THR A 347 10.14 19.11 9.84
N PRO A 348 10.92 20.14 10.21
CA PRO A 348 10.40 21.48 10.51
C PRO A 348 9.73 22.12 9.29
N VAL A 349 8.57 22.75 9.50
CA VAL A 349 7.75 23.34 8.44
C VAL A 349 7.45 24.80 8.73
N VAL A 350 7.65 25.67 7.72
CA VAL A 350 7.10 27.03 7.70
C VAL A 350 5.84 27.00 6.83
N LEU A 351 4.68 27.10 7.45
CA LEU A 351 3.39 27.13 6.76
C LEU A 351 2.99 28.60 6.52
N LYS A 352 3.05 29.05 5.27
CA LYS A 352 2.70 30.43 4.89
C LYS A 352 1.33 30.47 4.24
N ASP A 353 0.51 31.44 4.63
CA ASP A 353 -0.72 31.81 3.89
C ASP A 353 -0.69 33.32 3.56
N LYS A 354 -1.67 33.81 2.79
CA LYS A 354 -1.79 35.24 2.43
C LYS A 354 -2.37 36.07 3.57
N ASP A 355 -3.17 35.48 4.45
CA ASP A 355 -3.82 36.15 5.56
C ASP A 355 -3.98 35.23 6.78
N LEU A 356 -4.21 35.83 7.96
CA LEU A 356 -4.33 35.09 9.22
C LEU A 356 -5.55 34.15 9.26
N ALA A 357 -6.61 34.47 8.50
CA ALA A 357 -7.83 33.67 8.47
C ALA A 357 -7.63 32.36 7.70
N GLY A 358 -6.91 32.41 6.57
CA GLY A 358 -6.43 31.24 5.84
C GLY A 358 -5.46 30.43 6.69
N LEU A 359 -4.48 31.10 7.31
CA LEU A 359 -3.45 30.47 8.13
C LEU A 359 -4.03 29.67 9.31
N GLY A 360 -5.04 30.21 10.00
CA GLY A 360 -5.62 29.60 11.20
C GLY A 360 -6.20 28.19 10.98
N ARG A 361 -6.54 27.83 9.74
CA ARG A 361 -7.07 26.50 9.39
C ARG A 361 -5.99 25.41 9.43
N GLY A 362 -4.76 25.73 9.05
CA GLY A 362 -3.67 24.77 8.90
C GLY A 362 -3.25 24.10 10.22
N PRO A 363 -2.77 24.85 11.23
CA PRO A 363 -2.38 24.31 12.52
C PRO A 363 -3.55 23.62 13.25
N GLY A 364 -4.77 24.14 13.10
CA GLY A 364 -5.99 23.52 13.65
C GLY A 364 -6.25 22.13 13.07
N PHE A 365 -6.17 21.99 11.75
CA PHE A 365 -6.28 20.71 11.06
C PHE A 365 -5.18 19.72 11.50
N ALA A 366 -3.91 20.16 11.51
CA ALA A 366 -2.80 19.31 11.94
C ALA A 366 -2.96 18.84 13.40
N ALA A 367 -3.40 19.72 14.31
CA ALA A 367 -3.68 19.35 15.70
C ALA A 367 -4.79 18.30 15.82
N GLN A 368 -5.84 18.37 15.01
CA GLN A 368 -6.90 17.37 14.96
C GLN A 368 -6.39 16.01 14.49
N GLU A 369 -5.58 15.98 13.42
CA GLU A 369 -4.98 14.75 12.91
C GLU A 369 -4.04 14.10 13.93
N PHE A 370 -3.18 14.89 14.58
CA PHE A 370 -2.29 14.38 15.64
C PHE A 370 -3.06 13.85 16.86
N ARG A 371 -4.17 14.50 17.26
CA ARG A 371 -5.09 13.97 18.28
C ARG A 371 -5.68 12.63 17.83
N GLY A 372 -6.07 12.50 16.56
CA GLY A 372 -6.55 11.25 15.99
C GLY A 372 -5.52 10.12 16.05
N LEU A 373 -4.27 10.40 15.68
CA LEU A 373 -3.16 9.45 15.80
C LEU A 373 -2.88 9.06 17.24
N THR A 374 -2.97 10.00 18.18
CA THR A 374 -2.79 9.76 19.62
C THR A 374 -3.91 8.86 20.16
N LYS A 375 -5.18 9.13 19.82
CA LYS A 375 -6.33 8.28 20.18
C LYS A 375 -6.18 6.86 19.66
N ARG A 376 -5.66 6.69 18.43
CA ARG A 376 -5.35 5.39 17.82
C ARG A 376 -4.03 4.78 18.31
N ARG A 377 -3.36 5.42 19.29
CA ARG A 377 -2.08 5.02 19.89
C ARG A 377 -0.96 4.84 18.84
N ARG A 378 -1.04 5.56 17.73
CA ARG A 378 -0.01 5.60 16.67
C ARG A 378 1.12 6.57 17.02
N LEU A 379 0.81 7.58 17.84
CA LEU A 379 1.76 8.49 18.47
C LEU A 379 1.45 8.55 19.98
N THR A 380 2.46 8.83 20.77
CA THR A 380 2.32 9.27 22.16
C THR A 380 1.94 10.75 22.20
N GLU A 381 1.47 11.21 23.36
CA GLU A 381 1.13 12.63 23.55
C GLU A 381 2.35 13.53 23.39
N ALA A 382 3.52 13.10 23.88
CA ALA A 382 4.78 13.84 23.73
C ALA A 382 5.21 13.93 22.25
N GLU A 383 5.15 12.83 21.51
CA GLU A 383 5.46 12.82 20.07
C GLU A 383 4.49 13.71 19.27
N SER A 384 3.21 13.69 19.63
CA SER A 384 2.16 14.52 19.05
C SER A 384 2.42 16.02 19.27
N LYS A 385 2.74 16.43 20.50
CA LYS A 385 3.10 17.81 20.85
C LYS A 385 4.38 18.27 20.14
N LEU A 386 5.40 17.41 20.10
CA LEU A 386 6.65 17.68 19.38
C LEU A 386 6.41 17.85 17.88
N ALA A 387 5.58 16.99 17.26
CA ALA A 387 5.23 17.11 15.85
C ALA A 387 4.48 18.41 15.57
N LEU A 388 3.48 18.76 16.38
CA LEU A 388 2.76 20.02 16.23
C LEU A 388 3.69 21.24 16.36
N GLY A 389 4.61 21.21 17.32
CA GLY A 389 5.60 22.27 17.53
C GLY A 389 6.61 22.46 16.38
N ARG A 390 6.67 21.55 15.40
CA ARG A 390 7.47 21.71 14.19
C ARG A 390 6.80 22.57 13.11
N ILE A 391 5.51 22.89 13.26
CA ILE A 391 4.76 23.69 12.30
C ILE A 391 4.75 25.15 12.77
N HIS A 392 5.47 26.00 12.07
CA HIS A 392 5.47 27.44 12.28
C HIS A 392 4.59 28.12 11.23
N GLY A 393 3.43 28.63 11.65
CA GLY A 393 2.52 29.38 10.80
C GLY A 393 2.91 30.85 10.68
N THR A 394 2.89 31.41 9.47
CA THR A 394 3.18 32.84 9.24
C THR A 394 2.43 33.41 8.03
N VAL A 395 2.28 34.73 7.96
CA VAL A 395 1.88 35.47 6.75
C VAL A 395 3.05 36.25 6.14
N ASP A 396 4.15 36.37 6.89
CA ASP A 396 5.35 37.08 6.47
C ASP A 396 6.22 36.21 5.56
N GLY A 397 6.49 36.71 4.35
CA GLY A 397 7.35 36.05 3.37
C GLY A 397 8.83 35.99 3.75
N THR A 398 9.32 36.88 4.63
CA THR A 398 10.74 36.88 5.04
C THR A 398 11.14 35.59 5.77
N ALA A 399 10.16 34.86 6.33
CA ALA A 399 10.37 33.55 6.95
C ALA A 399 10.91 32.48 5.95
N LEU A 400 10.84 32.75 4.64
CA LEU A 400 11.36 31.88 3.58
C LEU A 400 12.85 32.07 3.27
N ALA A 401 13.52 33.07 3.86
CA ALA A 401 14.92 33.40 3.56
C ALA A 401 15.95 32.31 3.88
N ARG A 402 15.57 31.28 4.62
CA ARG A 402 16.44 30.13 5.00
C ARG A 402 15.77 28.79 4.72
N ILE A 403 14.98 28.73 3.64
CA ILE A 403 14.27 27.53 3.21
C ILE A 403 14.94 26.98 1.95
N ASP A 404 15.25 25.68 1.94
CA ASP A 404 15.92 25.01 0.82
C ASP A 404 14.94 24.35 -0.15
N LEU A 405 13.71 24.09 0.31
CA LEU A 405 12.60 23.54 -0.47
C LEU A 405 11.29 24.21 -0.07
N VAL A 406 10.55 24.71 -1.06
CA VAL A 406 9.18 25.18 -0.90
C VAL A 406 8.24 24.26 -1.66
N ILE A 407 7.10 23.91 -1.04
CA ILE A 407 6.00 23.18 -1.66
C ILE A 407 4.81 24.12 -1.77
N GLU A 408 4.43 24.47 -2.99
CA GLU A 408 3.32 25.36 -3.31
C GLU A 408 2.01 24.56 -3.41
N ALA A 409 1.00 24.96 -2.62
CA ALA A 409 -0.35 24.39 -2.59
C ALA A 409 -1.43 25.50 -2.52
N VAL A 410 -1.26 26.54 -3.35
CA VAL A 410 -2.22 27.63 -3.57
C VAL A 410 -3.23 27.27 -4.66
N PHE A 411 -4.12 28.21 -4.99
CA PHE A 411 -5.16 28.00 -5.99
C PHE A 411 -4.60 27.61 -7.36
N GLU A 412 -5.38 26.81 -8.09
CA GLU A 412 -5.05 26.31 -9.42
C GLU A 412 -5.27 27.42 -10.47
N ASP A 413 -4.37 28.40 -10.47
CA ASP A 413 -4.35 29.51 -11.43
C ASP A 413 -2.90 29.86 -11.78
N VAL A 414 -2.61 29.94 -13.08
CA VAL A 414 -1.24 30.19 -13.58
C VAL A 414 -0.73 31.55 -13.11
N GLY A 415 -1.56 32.59 -13.15
CA GLY A 415 -1.20 33.95 -12.74
C GLY A 415 -0.85 34.03 -11.26
N ILE A 416 -1.68 33.43 -10.40
CA ILE A 416 -1.42 33.33 -8.96
C ILE A 416 -0.13 32.54 -8.70
N LYS A 417 0.06 31.38 -9.33
CA LYS A 417 1.27 30.56 -9.13
C LYS A 417 2.53 31.27 -9.62
N HIS A 418 2.48 31.97 -10.76
CA HIS A 418 3.57 32.81 -11.27
C HIS A 418 3.92 33.95 -10.30
N GLN A 419 2.91 34.62 -9.74
CA GLN A 419 3.13 35.65 -8.73
C GLN A 419 3.85 35.06 -7.51
N VAL A 420 3.37 33.92 -7.00
CA VAL A 420 3.96 33.23 -5.85
C VAL A 420 5.41 32.83 -6.10
N ILE A 421 5.74 32.30 -7.30
CA ILE A 421 7.13 31.96 -7.67
C ILE A 421 8.03 33.21 -7.54
N ARG A 422 7.61 34.34 -8.12
CA ARG A 422 8.40 35.59 -8.08
C ARG A 422 8.58 36.12 -6.66
N GLU A 423 7.52 36.09 -5.85
CA GLU A 423 7.57 36.53 -4.45
C GLU A 423 8.53 35.68 -3.62
N VAL A 424 8.51 34.36 -3.81
CA VAL A 424 9.38 33.43 -3.10
C VAL A 424 10.83 33.62 -3.53
N GLU A 425 11.10 33.72 -4.83
CA GLU A 425 12.45 33.90 -5.35
C GLU A 425 13.08 35.24 -4.96
N ALA A 426 12.28 36.26 -4.65
CA ALA A 426 12.77 37.56 -4.21
C ALA A 426 13.36 37.54 -2.79
N VAL A 427 12.97 36.55 -1.96
CA VAL A 427 13.37 36.47 -0.54
C VAL A 427 14.18 35.23 -0.20
N ALA A 428 13.99 34.14 -0.93
CA ALA A 428 14.64 32.85 -0.65
C ALA A 428 16.04 32.76 -1.28
N PRO A 429 16.91 31.86 -0.78
CA PRO A 429 18.25 31.65 -1.33
C PRO A 429 18.24 31.29 -2.82
N GLU A 430 19.31 31.61 -3.54
CA GLU A 430 19.49 31.25 -4.95
C GLU A 430 19.39 29.74 -5.21
N SER A 431 19.77 28.94 -4.21
CA SER A 431 19.69 27.49 -4.28
C SER A 431 18.27 26.94 -4.14
N LEU A 432 17.26 27.69 -3.68
CA LEU A 432 15.91 27.19 -3.37
C LEU A 432 15.34 26.30 -4.49
N ILE A 433 14.80 25.13 -4.12
CA ILE A 433 13.93 24.33 -5.00
C ILE A 433 12.47 24.75 -4.77
N PHE A 434 11.77 25.04 -5.86
CA PHE A 434 10.34 25.34 -5.87
C PHE A 434 9.56 24.14 -6.40
N ALA A 435 8.80 23.48 -5.54
CA ALA A 435 7.97 22.34 -5.90
C ALA A 435 6.48 22.75 -5.96
N SER A 436 5.80 22.54 -7.08
CA SER A 436 4.34 22.83 -7.17
C SER A 436 3.51 21.56 -6.98
N ASN A 437 2.47 21.63 -6.13
CA ASN A 437 1.44 20.62 -5.96
C ASN A 437 0.26 20.81 -6.95
N THR A 438 0.46 21.51 -8.06
CA THR A 438 -0.53 21.57 -9.14
C THR A 438 -0.91 20.15 -9.61
N SER A 439 -2.13 19.98 -10.10
CA SER A 439 -2.64 18.69 -10.60
C SER A 439 -2.81 18.64 -12.11
N ALA A 440 -2.87 19.80 -12.78
CA ALA A 440 -3.13 19.86 -14.23
C ALA A 440 -2.20 20.80 -15.00
N ILE A 441 -1.65 21.85 -14.37
CA ILE A 441 -0.85 22.86 -15.05
C ILE A 441 0.55 22.27 -15.32
N PRO A 442 1.03 22.26 -16.58
CA PRO A 442 2.38 21.82 -16.89
C PRO A 442 3.43 22.62 -16.08
N ILE A 443 4.42 21.91 -15.54
CA ILE A 443 5.48 22.52 -14.73
C ILE A 443 6.34 23.47 -15.59
N ALA A 444 6.54 23.17 -16.87
CA ALA A 444 7.20 24.04 -17.83
C ALA A 444 6.51 25.41 -17.93
N THR A 445 5.17 25.45 -17.89
CA THR A 445 4.40 26.69 -17.89
C THR A 445 4.64 27.49 -16.61
N LEU A 446 4.71 26.84 -15.45
CA LEU A 446 5.01 27.49 -14.18
C LEU A 446 6.46 28.02 -14.13
N ALA A 447 7.41 27.23 -14.65
CA ALA A 447 8.83 27.57 -14.69
C ALA A 447 9.15 28.85 -15.48
N GLN A 448 8.28 29.27 -16.41
CA GLN A 448 8.44 30.53 -17.17
C GLN A 448 8.50 31.78 -16.29
N ALA A 449 7.90 31.75 -15.09
CA ALA A 449 7.96 32.87 -14.14
C ALA A 449 9.20 32.85 -13.23
N SER A 450 9.98 31.77 -13.26
CA SER A 450 11.15 31.58 -12.43
C SER A 450 12.40 32.15 -13.09
N ARG A 451 13.28 32.75 -12.28
CA ARG A 451 14.64 33.13 -12.71
C ARG A 451 15.59 31.93 -12.73
N ARG A 452 15.18 30.80 -12.15
CA ARG A 452 15.94 29.57 -11.93
C ARG A 452 15.07 28.36 -12.28
N PRO A 453 14.58 28.25 -13.53
CA PRO A 453 13.64 27.21 -13.95
C PRO A 453 14.16 25.79 -13.69
N GLU A 454 15.48 25.60 -13.63
CA GLU A 454 16.13 24.34 -13.27
C GLU A 454 15.85 23.86 -11.85
N ASN A 455 15.38 24.75 -10.97
CA ASN A 455 14.97 24.45 -9.61
C ASN A 455 13.45 24.34 -9.43
N VAL A 456 12.68 24.45 -10.52
CA VAL A 456 11.21 24.30 -10.51
C VAL A 456 10.85 22.85 -10.86
N VAL A 457 10.07 22.20 -10.02
CA VAL A 457 9.69 20.78 -10.14
C VAL A 457 8.24 20.58 -9.72
N GLY A 458 7.56 19.55 -10.21
CA GLY A 458 6.25 19.16 -9.68
C GLY A 458 6.38 18.18 -8.52
N MET A 459 5.53 18.34 -7.51
CA MET A 459 5.40 17.45 -6.36
C MET A 459 3.91 17.27 -6.05
N HIS A 460 3.25 16.45 -6.88
CA HIS A 460 1.80 16.28 -6.87
C HIS A 460 1.39 15.22 -5.84
N PHE A 461 0.69 15.69 -4.80
CA PHE A 461 0.12 14.88 -3.73
C PHE A 461 -1.36 14.59 -3.98
N PHE A 462 -1.79 13.41 -3.53
CA PHE A 462 -3.18 12.96 -3.62
C PHE A 462 -3.92 13.20 -2.30
N SER A 463 -5.17 13.65 -2.40
CA SER A 463 -6.04 13.94 -1.26
C SER A 463 -6.74 12.68 -0.75
N PRO A 464 -6.83 12.45 0.59
CA PRO A 464 -6.14 13.17 1.66
C PRO A 464 -4.66 12.80 1.78
N VAL A 465 -3.79 13.81 1.97
CA VAL A 465 -2.32 13.65 1.93
C VAL A 465 -1.80 12.60 2.92
N ALA A 466 -2.36 12.49 4.13
CA ALA A 466 -1.92 11.51 5.12
C ALA A 466 -2.29 10.05 4.79
N LYS A 467 -3.26 9.83 3.89
CA LYS A 467 -3.80 8.50 3.57
C LYS A 467 -3.32 7.99 2.23
N MET A 468 -3.21 8.86 1.22
CA MET A 468 -2.85 8.44 -0.12
C MET A 468 -1.35 8.10 -0.19
N PRO A 469 -0.96 6.90 -0.64
CA PRO A 469 0.44 6.48 -0.61
C PRO A 469 1.29 7.07 -1.74
N LEU A 470 0.70 7.40 -2.89
CA LEU A 470 1.43 7.90 -4.05
C LEU A 470 1.89 9.36 -3.85
N LEU A 471 3.05 9.67 -4.43
CA LEU A 471 3.51 11.00 -4.78
C LEU A 471 4.03 10.95 -6.23
N GLU A 472 3.51 11.83 -7.08
CA GLU A 472 3.98 11.99 -8.46
C GLU A 472 4.94 13.18 -8.52
N VAL A 473 6.19 12.93 -8.91
CA VAL A 473 7.22 13.97 -9.09
C VAL A 473 7.38 14.25 -10.56
N ILE A 474 7.17 15.51 -10.96
CA ILE A 474 7.09 15.90 -12.36
C ILE A 474 8.35 16.65 -12.76
N ARG A 475 9.01 16.16 -13.81
CA ARG A 475 10.21 16.74 -14.41
C ARG A 475 9.84 17.45 -15.71
N HIS A 476 9.98 18.78 -15.74
CA HIS A 476 10.00 19.52 -17.01
C HIS A 476 11.39 19.45 -17.66
N PRO A 477 11.52 19.69 -18.97
CA PRO A 477 12.79 19.52 -19.70
C PRO A 477 13.99 20.30 -19.14
N GLY A 478 13.76 21.43 -18.46
CA GLY A 478 14.81 22.22 -17.83
C GLY A 478 15.10 21.86 -16.37
N THR A 479 14.32 20.98 -15.72
CA THR A 479 14.49 20.66 -14.30
C THR A 479 15.83 19.94 -14.08
N SER A 480 16.61 20.38 -13.09
CA SER A 480 17.86 19.72 -12.73
C SER A 480 17.64 18.35 -12.08
N ASP A 481 18.60 17.44 -12.26
CA ASP A 481 18.59 16.14 -11.59
C ASP A 481 18.66 16.27 -10.06
N GLU A 482 19.38 17.27 -9.53
CA GLU A 482 19.45 17.55 -8.09
C GLU A 482 18.09 17.96 -7.52
N ALA A 483 17.32 18.81 -8.22
CA ALA A 483 15.99 19.22 -7.78
C ALA A 483 15.02 18.02 -7.71
N VAL A 484 15.02 17.18 -8.75
CA VAL A 484 14.23 15.93 -8.78
C VAL A 484 14.68 15.00 -7.66
N ALA A 485 15.99 14.75 -7.52
CA ALA A 485 16.52 13.87 -6.48
C ALA A 485 16.12 14.32 -5.08
N THR A 486 16.20 15.63 -4.81
CA THR A 486 15.86 16.22 -3.52
C THR A 486 14.37 16.06 -3.19
N VAL A 487 13.48 16.34 -4.14
CA VAL A 487 12.03 16.17 -3.92
C VAL A 487 11.65 14.70 -3.79
N VAL A 488 12.29 13.80 -4.55
CA VAL A 488 12.11 12.34 -4.39
C VAL A 488 12.52 11.90 -2.99
N ASP A 489 13.64 12.38 -2.46
CA ASP A 489 14.07 12.03 -1.10
C ASP A 489 13.11 12.55 -0.01
N VAL A 490 12.61 13.78 -0.15
CA VAL A 490 11.59 14.32 0.76
C VAL A 490 10.31 13.48 0.70
N GLY A 491 9.83 13.12 -0.49
CA GLY A 491 8.67 12.23 -0.66
C GLY A 491 8.86 10.87 0.02
N ARG A 492 10.04 10.25 -0.15
CA ARG A 492 10.39 8.98 0.51
C ARG A 492 10.46 9.11 2.03
N THR A 493 11.04 10.20 2.54
CA THR A 493 11.08 10.50 3.98
C THR A 493 9.68 10.69 4.57
N MET A 494 8.75 11.23 3.77
CA MET A 494 7.32 11.30 4.11
C MET A 494 6.65 9.91 4.19
N GLY A 495 7.29 8.86 3.68
CA GLY A 495 6.74 7.50 3.58
C GLY A 495 5.81 7.33 2.37
N LYS A 496 6.01 8.13 1.32
CA LYS A 496 5.29 8.01 0.05
C LYS A 496 5.97 7.02 -0.88
N THR A 497 5.18 6.36 -1.71
CA THR A 497 5.66 5.68 -2.92
C THR A 497 5.81 6.76 -3.99
N VAL A 498 7.03 6.97 -4.48
CA VAL A 498 7.32 8.07 -5.40
C VAL A 498 7.52 7.52 -6.81
N ILE A 499 6.77 8.04 -7.78
CA ILE A 499 7.02 7.85 -9.22
C ILE A 499 7.53 9.17 -9.80
N VAL A 500 8.46 9.09 -10.75
CA VAL A 500 8.95 10.26 -11.49
C VAL A 500 8.38 10.22 -12.89
N VAL A 501 7.70 11.27 -13.29
CA VAL A 501 7.07 11.42 -14.61
C VAL A 501 7.66 12.63 -15.33
N ASN A 502 7.68 12.59 -16.66
CA ASN A 502 7.96 13.79 -17.44
C ASN A 502 6.73 14.70 -17.49
N ASP A 503 7.01 16.00 -17.65
CA ASP A 503 5.98 17.03 -17.69
C ASP A 503 5.09 16.91 -18.92
N GLY A 504 3.80 17.16 -18.70
CA GLY A 504 2.76 17.09 -19.70
C GLY A 504 1.41 17.54 -19.11
N PRO A 505 0.44 17.94 -19.94
CA PRO A 505 -0.87 18.39 -19.46
C PRO A 505 -1.57 17.29 -18.64
N GLY A 506 -1.87 17.57 -17.37
CA GLY A 506 -2.44 16.57 -16.46
C GLY A 506 -1.48 15.45 -16.03
N PHE A 507 -0.19 15.58 -16.35
CA PHE A 507 0.86 14.60 -16.04
C PHE A 507 0.49 13.20 -16.50
N PHE A 508 0.79 12.17 -15.70
CA PHE A 508 0.25 10.84 -15.93
C PHE A 508 -1.10 10.69 -15.25
N THR A 509 -1.15 11.01 -13.95
CA THR A 509 -2.27 10.60 -13.11
C THR A 509 -3.56 11.33 -13.50
N THR A 510 -3.63 12.65 -13.37
CA THR A 510 -4.85 13.44 -13.64
C THR A 510 -5.38 13.20 -15.04
N ARG A 511 -4.49 13.09 -16.02
CA ARG A 511 -4.81 12.80 -17.43
C ARG A 511 -5.52 11.46 -17.60
N VAL A 512 -4.96 10.38 -17.07
CA VAL A 512 -5.53 9.03 -17.19
C VAL A 512 -6.85 8.90 -16.43
N LEU A 513 -6.95 9.48 -15.22
CA LEU A 513 -8.20 9.48 -14.47
C LEU A 513 -9.29 10.31 -15.20
N GLY A 514 -8.92 11.47 -15.73
CA GLY A 514 -9.84 12.32 -16.49
C GLY A 514 -10.47 11.61 -17.68
N ALA A 515 -9.70 10.76 -18.38
CA ALA A 515 -10.19 9.95 -19.49
C ALA A 515 -11.33 9.00 -19.06
N MET A 516 -11.20 8.32 -17.92
CA MET A 516 -12.26 7.47 -17.35
C MET A 516 -13.51 8.26 -16.99
N LEU A 517 -13.32 9.39 -16.31
CA LEU A 517 -14.43 10.20 -15.79
C LEU A 517 -15.21 10.87 -16.93
N ASN A 518 -14.51 11.30 -17.98
CA ASN A 518 -15.14 11.80 -19.20
C ASN A 518 -15.94 10.69 -19.88
N GLU A 519 -15.40 9.47 -19.98
CA GLU A 519 -16.11 8.37 -20.60
C GLU A 519 -17.37 7.97 -19.83
N ALA A 520 -17.31 7.90 -18.50
CA ALA A 520 -18.50 7.70 -17.68
C ALA A 520 -19.54 8.81 -17.90
N ALA A 521 -19.11 10.08 -18.01
CA ALA A 521 -20.01 11.18 -18.32
C ALA A 521 -20.61 11.08 -19.74
N TRP A 522 -19.86 10.56 -20.72
CA TRP A 522 -20.37 10.31 -22.08
C TRP A 522 -21.43 9.22 -22.07
N MET A 523 -21.21 8.14 -21.33
CA MET A 523 -22.24 7.11 -21.10
C MET A 523 -23.54 7.70 -20.54
N LEU A 524 -23.44 8.60 -19.56
CA LEU A 524 -24.61 9.30 -19.02
C LEU A 524 -25.29 10.16 -20.08
N ALA A 525 -24.54 10.90 -20.90
CA ALA A 525 -25.09 11.69 -22.00
C ALA A 525 -25.81 10.81 -23.04
N GLU A 526 -25.35 9.58 -23.25
CA GLU A 526 -25.92 8.58 -24.16
C GLU A 526 -27.11 7.81 -23.57
N GLY A 527 -27.46 8.03 -22.30
CA GLY A 527 -28.64 7.45 -21.67
C GLY A 527 -28.37 6.37 -20.62
N ALA A 528 -27.11 6.15 -20.22
CA ALA A 528 -26.78 5.24 -19.13
C ALA A 528 -27.24 5.81 -17.77
N ASP A 529 -27.62 4.92 -16.86
CA ASP A 529 -28.04 5.26 -15.49
C ASP A 529 -26.83 5.41 -14.56
N ILE A 530 -26.82 6.48 -13.76
CA ILE A 530 -25.73 6.86 -12.84
C ILE A 530 -25.44 5.72 -11.86
N ALA A 531 -26.46 5.20 -11.18
CA ALA A 531 -26.28 4.18 -10.16
C ALA A 531 -25.83 2.84 -10.76
N ARG A 532 -26.34 2.47 -11.93
CA ARG A 532 -25.93 1.23 -12.61
C ARG A 532 -24.47 1.27 -13.07
N VAL A 533 -23.99 2.38 -13.63
CA VAL A 533 -22.58 2.55 -14.01
C VAL A 533 -21.68 2.49 -12.77
N ASP A 534 -22.01 3.24 -11.72
CA ASP A 534 -21.24 3.23 -10.48
C ASP A 534 -21.18 1.84 -9.85
N GLN A 535 -22.31 1.13 -9.81
CA GLN A 535 -22.37 -0.22 -9.27
C GLN A 535 -21.62 -1.23 -10.14
N ALA A 536 -21.65 -1.10 -11.47
CA ALA A 536 -20.87 -1.96 -12.36
C ALA A 536 -19.37 -1.82 -12.09
N MET A 537 -18.88 -0.59 -11.95
CA MET A 537 -17.48 -0.30 -11.63
C MET A 537 -17.08 -0.81 -10.22
N VAL A 538 -17.94 -0.61 -9.22
CA VAL A 538 -17.70 -1.12 -7.86
C VAL A 538 -17.71 -2.65 -7.82
N ARG A 539 -18.67 -3.30 -8.50
CA ARG A 539 -18.71 -4.77 -8.64
C ARG A 539 -17.52 -5.31 -9.42
N TRP A 540 -16.91 -4.51 -10.29
CA TRP A 540 -15.70 -4.90 -11.00
C TRP A 540 -14.45 -4.83 -10.13
N GLY A 541 -14.49 -4.01 -9.07
CA GLY A 541 -13.47 -3.95 -8.02
C GLY A 541 -13.10 -2.54 -7.55
N TRP A 542 -13.64 -1.48 -8.17
CA TRP A 542 -13.29 -0.10 -7.79
C TRP A 542 -13.82 0.24 -6.39
N PRO A 543 -13.07 1.03 -5.58
CA PRO A 543 -13.52 1.42 -4.25
C PRO A 543 -14.76 2.33 -4.29
N VAL A 544 -14.90 3.13 -5.35
CA VAL A 544 -15.99 4.08 -5.57
C VAL A 544 -16.26 4.14 -7.07
N GLY A 545 -17.52 4.27 -7.48
CA GLY A 545 -17.89 4.46 -8.89
C GLY A 545 -17.53 5.85 -9.42
N PRO A 546 -17.45 6.04 -10.76
CA PRO A 546 -16.99 7.27 -11.38
C PRO A 546 -17.82 8.51 -11.02
N PHE A 547 -19.14 8.41 -10.88
CA PHE A 547 -19.98 9.56 -10.53
C PHE A 547 -19.84 9.94 -9.06
N ALA A 548 -19.82 8.95 -8.16
CA ALA A 548 -19.54 9.21 -6.76
C ALA A 548 -18.12 9.76 -6.57
N LEU A 549 -17.13 9.33 -7.36
CA LEU A 549 -15.78 9.89 -7.36
C LEU A 549 -15.76 11.34 -7.84
N LEU A 550 -16.48 11.67 -8.92
CA LEU A 550 -16.65 13.04 -9.41
C LEU A 550 -17.24 13.97 -8.34
N ASP A 551 -18.22 13.50 -7.57
CA ASP A 551 -18.79 14.29 -6.48
C ASP A 551 -17.81 14.49 -5.30
N GLU A 552 -16.94 13.52 -5.01
CA GLU A 552 -15.90 13.66 -3.98
C GLU A 552 -14.80 14.65 -4.41
N VAL A 553 -14.39 14.63 -5.68
CA VAL A 553 -13.43 15.57 -6.27
C VAL A 553 -14.04 16.98 -6.37
N GLY A 554 -15.30 17.04 -6.78
CA GLY A 554 -16.04 18.26 -7.10
C GLY A 554 -16.03 18.56 -8.60
N LEU A 555 -17.22 18.75 -9.16
CA LEU A 555 -17.40 18.88 -10.62
C LEU A 555 -16.72 20.11 -11.21
N ASP A 556 -16.67 21.21 -10.48
CA ASP A 556 -15.97 22.43 -10.89
C ASP A 556 -14.44 22.26 -10.94
N VAL A 557 -13.88 21.53 -9.97
CA VAL A 557 -12.45 21.17 -9.97
C VAL A 557 -12.14 20.25 -11.14
N ALA A 558 -12.97 19.23 -11.35
CA ALA A 558 -12.82 18.31 -12.49
C ALA A 558 -12.92 19.04 -13.83
N LYS A 559 -13.90 19.94 -14.00
CA LYS A 559 -14.04 20.76 -15.22
C LYS A 559 -12.85 21.67 -15.45
N HIS A 560 -12.34 22.32 -14.40
CA HIS A 560 -11.18 23.20 -14.53
C HIS A 560 -9.93 22.43 -14.96
N ALA A 561 -9.60 21.33 -14.27
CA ALA A 561 -8.47 20.48 -14.63
C ALA A 561 -8.63 19.86 -16.03
N GLY A 562 -9.82 19.36 -16.36
CA GLY A 562 -10.13 18.81 -17.67
C GLY A 562 -10.03 19.86 -18.79
N GLY A 563 -10.38 21.12 -18.52
CA GLY A 563 -10.22 22.23 -19.45
C GLY A 563 -8.75 22.48 -19.83
N VAL A 564 -7.85 22.50 -18.84
CA VAL A 564 -6.40 22.64 -19.06
C VAL A 564 -5.86 21.50 -19.91
N VAL A 565 -6.28 20.26 -19.62
CA VAL A 565 -5.83 19.08 -20.36
C VAL A 565 -6.38 19.08 -21.79
N ARG A 566 -7.65 19.42 -21.99
CA ARG A 566 -8.30 19.52 -23.31
C ARG A 566 -7.66 20.60 -24.18
N GLU A 567 -7.36 21.77 -23.62
CA GLU A 567 -6.74 22.87 -24.36
C GLU A 567 -5.42 22.43 -25.01
N ALA A 568 -4.67 21.56 -24.33
CA ALA A 568 -3.39 21.07 -24.83
C ALA A 568 -3.49 19.80 -25.68
N LEU A 569 -4.47 18.91 -25.43
CA LEU A 569 -4.54 17.58 -26.04
C LEU A 569 -5.71 17.38 -27.03
N GLY A 570 -6.58 18.37 -27.17
CA GLY A 570 -7.65 18.42 -28.17
C GLY A 570 -8.92 17.61 -27.83
N GLU A 571 -9.69 17.32 -28.88
CA GLU A 571 -11.05 16.75 -28.80
C GLU A 571 -11.12 15.35 -28.18
N ARG A 572 -10.04 14.57 -28.20
CA ARG A 572 -10.02 13.20 -27.64
C ARG A 572 -10.26 13.13 -26.13
N LEU A 573 -10.03 14.23 -25.41
CA LEU A 573 -10.31 14.37 -23.98
C LEU A 573 -11.45 15.36 -23.72
N GLU A 574 -12.31 15.60 -24.72
CA GLU A 574 -13.48 16.44 -24.57
C GLU A 574 -14.47 15.84 -23.57
N ALA A 575 -14.87 16.67 -22.61
CA ALA A 575 -15.89 16.34 -21.65
C ALA A 575 -17.29 16.66 -22.23
N PRO A 576 -18.31 15.83 -21.97
CA PRO A 576 -19.67 16.11 -22.45
C PRO A 576 -20.29 17.30 -21.71
N ALA A 577 -21.32 17.89 -22.32
CA ALA A 577 -22.08 19.03 -21.77
C ALA A 577 -22.76 18.76 -20.40
N VAL A 578 -22.73 17.51 -19.92
CA VAL A 578 -23.19 17.11 -18.59
C VAL A 578 -22.55 17.98 -17.50
N PHE A 579 -21.23 18.21 -17.56
CA PHE A 579 -20.52 19.00 -16.55
C PHE A 579 -21.03 20.43 -16.49
N ASP A 580 -21.22 21.07 -17.65
CA ASP A 580 -21.67 22.45 -17.74
C ASP A 580 -23.06 22.65 -17.13
N ARG A 581 -23.99 21.73 -17.44
CA ARG A 581 -25.36 21.78 -16.91
C ARG A 581 -25.38 21.57 -15.39
N MET A 582 -24.63 20.58 -14.90
CA MET A 582 -24.54 20.28 -13.47
C MET A 582 -23.96 21.46 -12.67
N ILE A 583 -22.86 22.05 -13.16
CA ILE A 583 -22.22 23.21 -12.52
C ILE A 583 -23.13 24.44 -12.59
N GLY A 584 -23.82 24.67 -13.70
CA GLY A 584 -24.80 25.75 -13.85
C GLY A 584 -25.95 25.67 -12.83
N ASP A 585 -26.35 24.46 -12.45
CA ASP A 585 -27.35 24.17 -11.41
C ASP A 585 -26.74 24.09 -9.98
N ARG A 586 -25.50 24.54 -9.80
CA ARG A 586 -24.75 24.55 -8.52
C ARG A 586 -24.58 23.16 -7.88
N ARG A 587 -24.53 22.11 -8.71
CA ARG A 587 -24.21 20.75 -8.28
C ARG A 587 -22.71 20.53 -8.32
N LEU A 588 -22.02 20.88 -7.25
CA LEU A 588 -20.55 20.84 -7.15
C LEU A 588 -20.05 19.59 -6.40
N GLY A 589 -20.91 18.62 -6.12
CA GLY A 589 -20.58 17.39 -5.42
C GLY A 589 -20.74 17.50 -3.91
N ARG A 590 -19.92 16.75 -3.17
CA ARG A 590 -20.03 16.61 -1.71
C ARG A 590 -19.86 17.93 -0.97
N LYS A 591 -19.01 18.83 -1.47
CA LYS A 591 -18.77 20.15 -0.85
C LYS A 591 -19.99 21.07 -0.87
N SER A 592 -20.88 20.91 -1.85
CA SER A 592 -22.17 21.62 -1.94
C SER A 592 -23.33 20.78 -1.43
N LYS A 593 -23.05 19.61 -0.82
CA LYS A 593 -24.02 18.61 -0.37
C LYS A 593 -24.91 18.03 -1.49
N ARG A 594 -24.60 18.32 -2.75
CA ARG A 594 -25.41 17.96 -3.92
C ARG A 594 -24.54 17.94 -5.17
N GLY A 595 -24.56 16.81 -5.85
CA GLY A 595 -23.84 16.52 -7.10
C GLY A 595 -24.71 15.65 -8.01
N PHE A 596 -24.14 14.54 -8.49
CA PHE A 596 -24.92 13.40 -9.02
C PHE A 596 -25.74 12.74 -7.91
N TYR A 597 -25.19 12.74 -6.69
CA TYR A 597 -25.82 12.24 -5.46
C TYR A 597 -26.23 13.37 -4.51
N LEU A 598 -27.11 13.05 -3.57
CA LEU A 598 -27.44 13.90 -2.42
C LEU A 598 -26.62 13.49 -1.19
N TYR A 599 -26.11 14.48 -0.45
CA TYR A 599 -25.32 14.27 0.76
C TYR A 599 -25.99 14.94 1.96
N GLU A 600 -26.57 14.15 2.85
CA GLU A 600 -27.19 14.61 4.09
C GLU A 600 -26.18 14.61 5.26
N ASP A 601 -26.43 15.44 6.28
CA ASP A 601 -25.52 15.60 7.42
C ASP A 601 -25.42 14.36 8.35
N ASP A 602 -26.38 13.43 8.30
CA ASP A 602 -26.40 12.20 9.10
C ASP A 602 -26.09 10.97 8.22
N GLU A 603 -24.83 10.86 7.77
CA GLU A 603 -24.29 9.78 6.91
C GLU A 603 -24.39 8.36 7.52
N LYS A 604 -25.04 8.19 8.69
CA LYS A 604 -25.16 6.93 9.42
C LYS A 604 -25.89 5.81 8.69
N LYS A 605 -26.62 6.10 7.60
CA LYS A 605 -27.36 5.10 6.84
C LYS A 605 -26.70 4.61 5.55
N GLY A 606 -25.54 5.15 5.15
CA GLY A 606 -24.79 4.67 3.98
C GLY A 606 -25.53 4.74 2.63
N GLN A 607 -26.75 5.28 2.60
CA GLN A 607 -27.53 5.48 1.39
C GLN A 607 -27.14 6.83 0.77
N ARG A 608 -26.67 6.79 -0.47
CA ARG A 608 -26.43 7.96 -1.31
C ARG A 608 -27.43 7.87 -2.45
N PRO A 609 -28.64 8.40 -2.31
CA PRO A 609 -29.60 8.36 -3.40
C PRO A 609 -29.09 9.24 -4.55
N VAL A 610 -29.18 8.73 -5.77
CA VAL A 610 -29.04 9.56 -6.98
C VAL A 610 -30.15 10.59 -6.94
N ASP A 611 -29.83 11.85 -7.25
CA ASP A 611 -30.86 12.89 -7.34
C ASP A 611 -31.63 12.80 -8.67
N PRO A 612 -32.92 12.43 -8.69
CA PRO A 612 -33.68 12.30 -9.93
C PRO A 612 -33.80 13.61 -10.72
N ALA A 613 -33.58 14.77 -10.08
CA ALA A 613 -33.56 16.05 -10.77
C ALA A 613 -32.35 16.19 -11.72
N VAL A 614 -31.27 15.41 -11.53
CA VAL A 614 -30.13 15.34 -12.46
C VAL A 614 -30.60 14.87 -13.83
N TYR A 615 -31.36 13.78 -13.90
CA TYR A 615 -31.86 13.26 -15.18
C TYR A 615 -32.75 14.28 -15.91
N ARG A 616 -33.60 15.00 -15.17
CA ARG A 616 -34.44 16.08 -15.74
C ARG A 616 -33.59 17.25 -16.26
N LEU A 617 -32.61 17.69 -15.48
CA LEU A 617 -31.67 18.77 -15.84
C LEU A 617 -30.90 18.43 -17.13
N LEU A 618 -30.51 17.17 -17.29
CA LEU A 618 -29.76 16.71 -18.45
C LEU A 618 -30.63 16.44 -19.68
N GLY A 619 -31.96 16.50 -19.57
CA GLY A 619 -32.86 16.05 -20.64
C GLY A 619 -32.63 14.57 -20.97
N TRP A 620 -32.19 13.80 -19.97
CA TRP A 620 -31.75 12.42 -20.11
C TRP A 620 -32.90 11.50 -20.49
N ARG A 621 -32.63 10.56 -21.38
CA ARG A 621 -33.55 9.49 -21.76
C ARG A 621 -32.83 8.17 -21.57
N ALA A 622 -33.43 7.28 -20.78
CA ALA A 622 -32.87 5.96 -20.52
C ALA A 622 -32.63 5.21 -21.83
N GLN A 623 -31.40 4.72 -22.00
CA GLN A 623 -31.04 3.76 -23.03
C GLN A 623 -30.55 2.46 -22.38
N PRO A 624 -30.88 1.29 -22.95
CA PRO A 624 -30.34 0.04 -22.46
C PRO A 624 -28.83 -0.01 -22.69
N PHE A 625 -28.11 -0.53 -21.71
CA PHE A 625 -26.69 -0.83 -21.81
C PHE A 625 -26.37 -2.03 -20.91
N GLU A 626 -25.33 -2.77 -21.31
CA GLU A 626 -24.78 -3.87 -20.53
C GLU A 626 -23.75 -3.36 -19.53
N GLU A 627 -23.75 -3.90 -18.33
CA GLU A 627 -22.84 -3.45 -17.27
C GLU A 627 -21.37 -3.75 -17.59
N GLU A 628 -21.11 -4.83 -18.33
CA GLU A 628 -19.77 -5.15 -18.83
C GLU A 628 -19.28 -4.09 -19.82
N GLU A 629 -20.14 -3.56 -20.67
CA GLU A 629 -19.77 -2.46 -21.57
C GLU A 629 -19.41 -1.19 -20.80
N ALA A 630 -20.08 -0.92 -19.67
CA ALA A 630 -19.72 0.22 -18.82
C ALA A 630 -18.31 0.10 -18.24
N VAL A 631 -17.98 -1.10 -17.78
CA VAL A 631 -16.63 -1.43 -17.30
C VAL A 631 -15.62 -1.29 -18.42
N ASP A 632 -15.87 -1.92 -19.58
CA ASP A 632 -14.98 -1.89 -20.73
C ASP A 632 -14.69 -0.46 -21.17
N ARG A 633 -15.72 0.36 -21.37
CA ARG A 633 -15.56 1.76 -21.80
C ARG A 633 -14.70 2.55 -20.82
N CYS A 634 -15.00 2.47 -19.51
CA CYS A 634 -14.25 3.21 -18.49
C CYS A 634 -12.79 2.73 -18.38
N TRP A 635 -12.57 1.41 -18.29
CA TRP A 635 -11.25 0.83 -18.11
C TRP A 635 -10.38 0.95 -19.38
N LEU A 636 -10.94 0.60 -20.54
CA LEU A 636 -10.21 0.68 -21.81
C LEU A 636 -9.86 2.11 -22.14
N GLN A 637 -10.69 3.10 -21.80
CA GLN A 637 -10.33 4.49 -22.05
C GLN A 637 -9.17 4.97 -21.16
N MET A 638 -9.06 4.47 -19.92
CA MET A 638 -7.86 4.69 -19.10
C MET A 638 -6.62 4.04 -19.71
N LEU A 639 -6.74 2.80 -20.17
CA LEU A 639 -5.65 2.05 -20.80
C LEU A 639 -5.19 2.75 -22.09
N ASN A 640 -6.15 3.22 -22.89
CA ASN A 640 -5.91 3.92 -24.14
C ASN A 640 -5.12 5.22 -23.89
N GLU A 641 -5.53 5.99 -22.88
CA GLU A 641 -4.82 7.22 -22.50
C GLU A 641 -3.43 6.92 -21.91
N THR A 642 -3.31 5.83 -21.15
CA THR A 642 -2.04 5.37 -20.60
C THR A 642 -1.05 5.01 -21.70
N ALA A 643 -1.50 4.29 -22.74
CA ALA A 643 -0.67 3.96 -23.89
C ALA A 643 -0.13 5.22 -24.58
N ARG A 644 -0.96 6.26 -24.72
CA ARG A 644 -0.52 7.57 -25.26
C ARG A 644 0.49 8.27 -24.34
N CYS A 645 0.27 8.23 -23.02
CA CYS A 645 1.26 8.75 -22.05
C CYS A 645 2.62 8.05 -22.20
N MET A 646 2.62 6.75 -22.52
CA MET A 646 3.85 5.99 -22.76
C MET A 646 4.52 6.36 -24.09
N GLU A 647 3.75 6.54 -25.17
CA GLU A 647 4.27 7.02 -26.46
C GLU A 647 4.90 8.41 -26.37
N GLU A 648 4.25 9.30 -25.62
CA GLU A 648 4.72 10.67 -25.40
C GLU A 648 5.88 10.76 -24.39
N GLY A 649 6.27 9.64 -23.79
CA GLY A 649 7.39 9.57 -22.86
C GLY A 649 7.10 10.20 -21.49
N ILE A 650 5.83 10.36 -21.10
CA ILE A 650 5.45 10.80 -19.73
C ILE A 650 5.89 9.76 -18.70
N LEU A 651 5.68 8.47 -19.02
CA LEU A 651 6.12 7.32 -18.26
C LEU A 651 6.61 6.22 -19.21
N SER A 652 7.67 5.51 -18.86
CA SER A 652 8.21 4.43 -19.70
C SER A 652 8.16 3.05 -19.06
N ASP A 653 8.14 2.97 -17.73
CA ASP A 653 8.21 1.70 -17.00
C ASP A 653 6.80 1.23 -16.59
N PRO A 654 6.37 0.03 -17.02
CA PRO A 654 5.05 -0.51 -16.67
C PRO A 654 4.76 -0.61 -15.17
N ALA A 655 5.79 -0.80 -14.33
CA ALA A 655 5.60 -0.85 -12.89
C ALA A 655 5.30 0.53 -12.30
N ASP A 656 5.84 1.62 -12.86
CA ASP A 656 5.48 2.98 -12.43
C ASP A 656 4.02 3.30 -12.78
N VAL A 657 3.55 2.84 -13.94
CA VAL A 657 2.15 2.98 -14.39
C VAL A 657 1.20 2.24 -13.45
N ASP A 658 1.41 0.94 -13.25
CA ASP A 658 0.48 0.11 -12.48
C ASP A 658 0.48 0.50 -10.99
N ILE A 659 1.65 0.78 -10.41
CA ILE A 659 1.74 1.31 -9.04
C ILE A 659 1.11 2.69 -8.94
N GLY A 660 1.29 3.55 -9.95
CA GLY A 660 0.67 4.86 -10.03
C GLY A 660 -0.86 4.79 -9.99
N VAL A 661 -1.50 3.94 -10.78
CA VAL A 661 -2.97 3.85 -10.78
C VAL A 661 -3.52 3.16 -9.53
N ILE A 662 -2.83 2.14 -9.00
CA ILE A 662 -3.25 1.41 -7.79
C ILE A 662 -3.17 2.33 -6.57
N PHE A 663 -2.06 3.06 -6.39
CA PHE A 663 -1.83 3.90 -5.22
C PHE A 663 -2.28 5.34 -5.37
N GLY A 664 -2.51 5.82 -6.59
CA GLY A 664 -3.06 7.14 -6.88
C GLY A 664 -4.58 7.17 -6.78
N PHE A 665 -5.26 6.21 -7.44
CA PHE A 665 -6.72 6.24 -7.62
C PHE A 665 -7.47 5.04 -7.08
N GLY A 666 -6.74 3.99 -6.69
CA GLY A 666 -7.35 2.76 -6.17
C GLY A 666 -7.80 1.79 -7.25
N PHE A 667 -7.07 1.68 -8.37
CA PHE A 667 -7.29 0.59 -9.33
C PHE A 667 -7.26 -0.76 -8.61
N PRO A 668 -8.17 -1.72 -8.92
CA PRO A 668 -8.36 -2.93 -8.11
C PRO A 668 -7.08 -3.80 -8.00
N PRO A 669 -6.45 -3.92 -6.81
CA PRO A 669 -5.18 -4.65 -6.65
C PRO A 669 -5.22 -6.13 -7.05
N PHE A 670 -6.35 -6.82 -6.85
CA PHE A 670 -6.47 -8.24 -7.20
C PHE A 670 -6.41 -8.49 -8.72
N ARG A 671 -6.47 -7.43 -9.55
CA ARG A 671 -6.27 -7.44 -11.01
C ARG A 671 -4.85 -7.08 -11.44
N GLY A 672 -3.97 -6.81 -10.49
CA GLY A 672 -2.54 -6.58 -10.72
C GLY A 672 -2.15 -5.18 -11.20
N GLY A 673 -3.04 -4.49 -11.92
CA GLY A 673 -2.78 -3.15 -12.47
C GLY A 673 -3.51 -2.94 -13.79
N LEU A 674 -3.44 -1.73 -14.32
CA LEU A 674 -4.09 -1.36 -15.57
C LEU A 674 -3.47 -2.10 -16.76
N LEU A 675 -2.14 -2.12 -16.83
CA LEU A 675 -1.39 -2.81 -17.88
C LEU A 675 -1.40 -4.33 -17.66
N ARG A 676 -1.35 -4.79 -16.41
CA ARG A 676 -1.45 -6.22 -16.08
C ARG A 676 -2.80 -6.81 -16.49
N GLU A 677 -3.92 -6.12 -16.25
CA GLU A 677 -5.25 -6.58 -16.71
C GLU A 677 -5.30 -6.60 -18.25
N ALA A 678 -4.67 -5.63 -18.93
CA ALA A 678 -4.57 -5.64 -20.40
C ALA A 678 -3.80 -6.86 -20.93
N ASP A 679 -2.68 -7.21 -20.28
CA ASP A 679 -1.90 -8.41 -20.62
C ASP A 679 -2.69 -9.69 -20.33
N HIS A 680 -3.48 -9.73 -19.26
CA HIS A 680 -4.34 -10.86 -18.91
C HIS A 680 -5.44 -11.09 -19.96
N ARG A 681 -6.10 -10.02 -20.41
CA ARG A 681 -7.12 -10.07 -21.48
C ARG A 681 -6.52 -10.36 -22.85
N GLY A 682 -5.29 -9.89 -23.08
CA GLY A 682 -4.57 -9.96 -24.34
C GLY A 682 -4.78 -8.71 -25.20
N LEU A 683 -3.68 -8.16 -25.72
CA LEU A 683 -3.70 -6.88 -26.46
C LEU A 683 -4.47 -6.94 -27.79
N SER A 684 -4.55 -8.10 -28.44
CA SER A 684 -5.40 -8.26 -29.63
C SER A 684 -6.87 -8.03 -29.27
N TRP A 685 -7.35 -8.65 -28.19
CA TRP A 685 -8.71 -8.44 -27.70
C TRP A 685 -8.94 -6.97 -27.29
N VAL A 686 -7.96 -6.33 -26.64
CA VAL A 686 -8.05 -4.90 -26.26
C VAL A 686 -8.27 -4.02 -27.48
N VAL A 687 -7.49 -4.23 -28.55
CA VAL A 687 -7.59 -3.43 -29.78
C VAL A 687 -8.92 -3.68 -30.49
N ASP A 688 -9.33 -4.95 -30.64
CA ASP A 688 -10.59 -5.31 -31.30
C ASP A 688 -11.79 -4.72 -30.54
N ARG A 689 -11.76 -4.76 -29.20
CA ARG A 689 -12.82 -4.20 -28.36
C ARG A 689 -12.88 -2.68 -28.42
N LEU A 690 -11.75 -2.00 -28.41
CA LEU A 690 -11.68 -0.55 -28.59
C LEU A 690 -12.19 -0.13 -29.99
N ASP A 691 -11.84 -0.87 -31.05
CA ASP A 691 -12.34 -0.62 -32.41
C ASP A 691 -13.87 -0.78 -32.51
N GLU A 692 -14.42 -1.83 -31.89
CA GLU A 692 -15.87 -2.04 -31.81
C GLU A 692 -16.57 -0.88 -31.08
N LEU A 693 -16.04 -0.47 -29.94
CA LEU A 693 -16.59 0.63 -29.15
C LEU A 693 -16.47 1.97 -29.88
N ALA A 694 -15.36 2.22 -30.58
CA ALA A 694 -15.15 3.41 -31.39
C ALA A 694 -16.18 3.51 -32.54
N GLY A 695 -16.49 2.39 -33.19
CA GLY A 695 -17.51 2.34 -34.24
C GLY A 695 -18.92 2.67 -33.75
N ARG A 696 -19.22 2.42 -32.47
CA ARG A 696 -20.55 2.67 -31.87
C ARG A 696 -20.67 4.01 -31.18
N HIS A 697 -19.63 4.43 -30.48
CA HIS A 697 -19.66 5.56 -29.55
C HIS A 697 -18.80 6.74 -29.99
N GLY A 698 -17.96 6.57 -31.02
CA GLY A 698 -17.19 7.64 -31.64
C GLY A 698 -15.67 7.52 -31.43
N THR A 699 -14.95 8.39 -32.13
CA THR A 699 -13.49 8.29 -32.34
C THR A 699 -12.65 8.44 -31.06
N ARG A 700 -13.22 8.98 -29.97
CA ARG A 700 -12.53 9.09 -28.67
C ARG A 700 -12.08 7.74 -28.09
N LEU A 701 -12.73 6.64 -28.48
CA LEU A 701 -12.40 5.27 -28.09
C LEU A 701 -11.49 4.56 -29.11
N GLU A 702 -10.94 5.26 -30.11
CA GLU A 702 -10.01 4.65 -31.07
C GLU A 702 -8.73 4.17 -30.36
N PRO A 703 -8.29 2.92 -30.61
CA PRO A 703 -7.07 2.39 -30.01
C PRO A 703 -5.84 3.23 -30.34
N ALA A 704 -5.05 3.54 -29.31
CA ALA A 704 -3.78 4.22 -29.41
C ALA A 704 -2.81 3.45 -30.32
N PRO A 705 -1.95 4.13 -31.08
CA PRO A 705 -1.03 3.46 -32.00
C PRO A 705 -0.14 2.40 -31.31
N LEU A 706 0.33 2.66 -30.09
CA LEU A 706 1.12 1.70 -29.30
C LEU A 706 0.37 0.41 -29.03
N LEU A 707 -0.92 0.47 -28.68
CA LEU A 707 -1.73 -0.73 -28.45
C LEU A 707 -1.82 -1.57 -29.72
N ARG A 708 -2.09 -0.92 -30.87
CA ARG A 708 -2.12 -1.59 -32.17
C ARG A 708 -0.78 -2.20 -32.54
N ASP A 709 0.30 -1.47 -32.31
CA ASP A 709 1.64 -1.94 -32.62
C ASP A 709 2.05 -3.16 -31.77
N MET A 710 1.81 -3.09 -30.45
CA MET A 710 2.08 -4.19 -29.54
C MET A 710 1.22 -5.42 -29.85
N ALA A 711 -0.08 -5.23 -30.14
CA ALA A 711 -0.97 -6.31 -30.55
C ALA A 711 -0.49 -7.01 -31.83
N ARG A 712 -0.09 -6.24 -32.87
CA ARG A 712 0.47 -6.80 -34.11
C ARG A 712 1.76 -7.61 -33.88
N ARG A 713 2.59 -7.19 -32.91
CA ARG A 713 3.83 -7.88 -32.55
C ARG A 713 3.65 -9.04 -31.56
N GLY A 714 2.44 -9.26 -31.05
CA GLY A 714 2.19 -10.24 -29.99
C GLY A 714 2.92 -9.91 -28.67
N ALA A 715 3.19 -8.63 -28.42
CA ALA A 715 3.88 -8.16 -27.23
C ALA A 715 2.95 -8.10 -26.00
N ALA A 716 3.55 -7.91 -24.83
CA ALA A 716 2.88 -7.65 -23.56
C ALA A 716 3.60 -6.48 -22.87
N PHE A 717 2.93 -5.78 -21.95
CA PHE A 717 3.55 -4.71 -21.16
C PHE A 717 4.51 -5.29 -20.13
N HIS A 718 4.09 -6.33 -19.42
CA HIS A 718 4.93 -7.03 -18.44
C HIS A 718 5.59 -8.27 -19.05
N PRO A 719 6.80 -8.63 -18.59
CA PRO A 719 7.38 -9.93 -18.90
C PRO A 719 6.44 -11.07 -18.47
N ARG A 720 6.35 -12.11 -19.31
CA ARG A 720 5.56 -13.32 -19.05
C ARG A 720 6.29 -14.29 -18.14
#